data_AF-A0A8S1ZSF3-F1
#
_entry.id   AF-A0A8S1ZSF3-F1
#
_cell.length_a   1.000
_cell.length_b   1.000
_cell.length_c   1.000
_cell.angle_alpha   90.00
_cell.angle_beta   90.00
_cell.angle_gamma   90.00
#
_symmetry.space_group_name_H-M   'P 1'
#
loop_
_entity.id
_entity.type
_entity.pdbx_description
1 polymer ?
#
loop_
_entity_poly.entity_id
_entity_poly.type
_entity_poly.pdbx_seq_one_letter_code
_entity_poly.pdbx_strand_id
1 'polypeptide(L)'
;MEILISIAILALLFSGVVAGPNDDVFEEVRVGLVVELSSIQSKILETSFNLALSDFYGINNGYRTRVSVLVRDSQGDPIIALAAATDLLKNAKVEAIVGAQSLQEAKLLATISEKAKVPVISTFLPNTLSLNKYDHFIQWTHDTKSEAKGVTSLIKDFSWKSVVVIYEDADDWRESLQILVENFQDKGIHIARSASFGVSSSGENHMMNQLRKLKVSRTTVFVVHMSEFLVSRLFRCVEKLGLTEEGFAWILTVRTMNYLERFATTRSMQGVIGFKSYIPVSEEETNFTSRLRKLMGDDTETEHSSKIIGLRAHDIACILAIAVEKISVRGKAEASSNVSADLLDTIRHSKFKGLSGDIHISDNKFILETFEIVNIGREKQRRIGLWSGGSFSQRRQIVWPGGSRKIPRHRVLAEKGEKKLLRVLVTAGNKVPNLVSVRPDPETGVNTVSGFCVEVFKTCIAPFNYELEFIPYRGNNDNLAYLLSTQSDKYDAAVGDITITSNRSLYVDFTLPYTDIGIGILTVKKKSQGMWTFFDPFEKSLWLASGAFFVLTGIVVWLVERSVNPEFQGSWGQQLSMMLWFGFSTIVFAHREKLQKMSSRFLVIVWVFVVLILTSSYSANLTSTKTISRMQLNHQMVFGGSTTSMTAKLGSINAVEAYAQLLRDGTLTHVINEIPYLSILIGNYPNDFVMTDRVTNTNGFGFMFQKGSDLVPNVSREIAKLRSLGMLKDMEKRWFQKLDSLNVHSNIEEVASTNDDDEASKRFTFRELRGLFIIAGVAHVLVLALHLFHMRQEPLDHSDPSSTFFSLLNRPFTDPSHSPILTVKSLSVNLIFNLSYTRVFDSTMADKKIKIGINGFGRIGRLVARVVLQRDDVELVAVNDPFITTEYMTYMFKYDSVHGQWKHNELKIKDEKTLLFGEKPVTVFGIRNPEDIPWAEAGADYVVESTGVFTDKDKAAAHLKGGAKKVVISAPSKDAPMFVVGVNEHEYKSDLDIVSNASCTTNCLAPLAKVINDRFGIVEGLMTTVHSITATQKTVDGPSMKDWRGGRAASFNIIPSSTGAAKAVGKVLPALNGKLTGMSFRVPTVDVSVVDLTVRLEKAATYDEIKKAIKEESEGKLKGILGYTEDDVVSTDFVGDNRSSIFDAKAGIALSDKFVKLVSWYDNEWGYSSRVVDLIVHMSKA
;
A
#
# COMPACT_ATOMS: atom_id res chain seq x y z
N MET A 1 -94.80 -29.27 -52.22
CA MET A 1 -94.98 -27.82 -51.97
C MET A 1 -94.94 -27.47 -50.47
N GLU A 2 -95.06 -28.44 -49.55
CA GLU A 2 -94.91 -28.20 -48.10
C GLU A 2 -93.47 -28.19 -47.56
N ILE A 3 -92.48 -28.75 -48.29
CA ILE A 3 -91.06 -28.72 -47.87
C ILE A 3 -90.43 -27.34 -48.08
N LEU A 4 -90.93 -26.53 -49.02
CA LEU A 4 -90.45 -25.16 -49.25
C LEU A 4 -91.02 -24.15 -48.22
N ILE A 5 -92.14 -24.47 -47.58
CA ILE A 5 -92.76 -23.61 -46.55
C ILE A 5 -92.08 -23.82 -45.18
N SER A 6 -91.63 -25.05 -44.87
CA SER A 6 -90.84 -25.30 -43.65
C SER A 6 -89.43 -24.69 -43.68
N ILE A 7 -88.84 -24.47 -44.86
CA ILE A 7 -87.53 -23.81 -44.99
C ILE A 7 -87.66 -22.27 -44.88
N ALA A 8 -88.78 -21.68 -45.31
CA ALA A 8 -89.03 -20.24 -45.18
C ALA A 8 -89.40 -19.81 -43.75
N ILE A 9 -90.08 -20.65 -42.96
CA ILE A 9 -90.43 -20.32 -41.56
C ILE A 9 -89.23 -20.45 -40.62
N LEU A 10 -88.24 -21.31 -40.93
CA LEU A 10 -86.99 -21.35 -40.17
C LEU A 10 -86.07 -20.14 -40.43
N ALA A 11 -86.18 -19.50 -41.61
CA ALA A 11 -85.39 -18.32 -41.97
C ALA A 11 -85.98 -16.99 -41.44
N LEU A 12 -87.30 -16.92 -41.22
CA LEU A 12 -87.98 -15.70 -40.76
C LEU A 12 -88.01 -15.52 -39.23
N LEU A 13 -87.73 -16.57 -38.44
CA LEU A 13 -87.57 -16.44 -36.98
C LEU A 13 -86.17 -15.95 -36.55
N PHE A 14 -85.23 -15.80 -37.48
CA PHE A 14 -83.89 -15.23 -37.22
C PHE A 14 -83.69 -13.80 -37.76
N SER A 15 -84.74 -13.14 -38.28
CA SER A 15 -84.66 -11.78 -38.85
C SER A 15 -85.62 -10.76 -38.20
N GLY A 16 -85.92 -10.95 -36.91
CA GLY A 16 -86.49 -9.89 -36.07
C GLY A 16 -85.37 -9.02 -35.49
N VAL A 17 -85.01 -7.95 -36.23
CA VAL A 17 -84.10 -6.89 -35.80
C VAL A 17 -84.66 -6.24 -34.53
N VAL A 18 -84.13 -6.66 -33.38
CA VAL A 18 -84.08 -5.82 -32.18
C VAL A 18 -82.97 -4.80 -32.44
N ALA A 19 -83.32 -3.52 -32.48
CA ALA A 19 -82.34 -2.45 -32.44
C ALA A 19 -81.64 -2.45 -31.06
N GLY A 20 -80.34 -2.72 -31.07
CA GLY A 20 -79.40 -2.39 -29.98
C GLY A 20 -78.26 -3.41 -29.81
N PRO A 21 -77.07 -2.99 -29.35
CA PRO A 21 -76.31 -1.76 -29.61
C PRO A 21 -75.26 -1.99 -30.72
N ASN A 22 -74.61 -0.93 -31.19
CA ASN A 22 -73.51 -1.01 -32.17
C ASN A 22 -72.49 -2.12 -31.82
N ASP A 23 -72.10 -2.94 -32.80
CA ASP A 23 -70.85 -3.71 -32.73
C ASP A 23 -69.70 -2.69 -32.59
N ASP A 24 -69.29 -2.41 -31.35
CA ASP A 24 -68.10 -1.63 -31.06
C ASP A 24 -66.89 -2.45 -31.56
N VAL A 25 -66.38 -2.10 -32.74
CA VAL A 25 -65.12 -2.66 -33.27
C VAL A 25 -64.01 -2.23 -32.31
N PHE A 26 -63.56 -3.16 -31.45
CA PHE A 26 -62.49 -2.93 -30.50
C PHE A 26 -61.12 -2.91 -31.20
N GLU A 27 -60.24 -2.00 -30.78
CA GLU A 27 -58.85 -1.96 -31.22
C GLU A 27 -58.03 -2.99 -30.44
N GLU A 28 -57.60 -4.08 -31.11
CA GLU A 28 -56.85 -5.16 -30.47
C GLU A 28 -55.34 -4.90 -30.42
N VAL A 29 -54.76 -5.03 -29.23
CA VAL A 29 -53.30 -5.01 -29.01
C VAL A 29 -52.82 -6.41 -28.65
N ARG A 30 -51.93 -6.97 -29.48
CA ARG A 30 -51.42 -8.34 -29.31
C ARG A 30 -50.24 -8.38 -28.35
N VAL A 31 -50.34 -9.21 -27.32
CA VAL A 31 -49.29 -9.47 -26.32
C VAL A 31 -48.87 -10.93 -26.38
N GLY A 32 -47.58 -11.19 -26.47
CA GLY A 32 -47.02 -12.54 -26.48
C GLY A 32 -46.76 -13.06 -25.07
N LEU A 33 -47.14 -14.31 -24.79
CA LEU A 33 -46.81 -15.00 -23.54
C LEU A 33 -45.85 -16.16 -23.85
N VAL A 34 -44.61 -16.09 -23.37
CA VAL A 34 -43.58 -17.14 -23.56
C VAL A 34 -43.39 -17.85 -22.22
N VAL A 35 -43.85 -19.09 -22.12
CA VAL A 35 -43.88 -19.86 -20.86
C VAL A 35 -43.66 -21.35 -21.12
N GLU A 36 -43.18 -22.10 -20.13
CA GLU A 36 -43.13 -23.57 -20.19
C GLU A 36 -44.52 -24.17 -19.95
N LEU A 37 -45.20 -24.67 -21.00
CA LEU A 37 -46.59 -25.13 -20.87
C LEU A 37 -46.76 -26.37 -19.97
N SER A 38 -45.71 -27.19 -19.82
CA SER A 38 -45.69 -28.34 -18.89
C SER A 38 -45.71 -27.94 -17.42
N SER A 39 -45.37 -26.68 -17.10
CA SER A 39 -45.28 -26.22 -15.72
C SER A 39 -46.63 -25.78 -15.16
N ILE A 40 -46.98 -26.28 -13.97
CA ILE A 40 -48.15 -25.85 -13.20
C ILE A 40 -48.13 -24.33 -12.97
N GLN A 41 -46.93 -23.75 -12.78
CA GLN A 41 -46.77 -22.30 -12.59
C GLN A 41 -47.20 -21.51 -13.82
N SER A 42 -46.90 -22.00 -15.02
CA SER A 42 -47.31 -21.38 -16.29
C SER A 42 -48.81 -21.47 -16.50
N LYS A 43 -49.44 -22.60 -16.15
CA LYS A 43 -50.90 -22.75 -16.21
C LYS A 43 -51.62 -21.77 -15.29
N ILE A 44 -51.08 -21.56 -14.07
CA ILE A 44 -51.59 -20.57 -13.13
C ILE A 44 -51.41 -19.16 -13.70
N LEU A 45 -50.23 -18.86 -14.26
CA LEU A 45 -49.93 -17.56 -14.87
C LEU A 45 -50.92 -17.25 -15.99
N GLU A 46 -51.09 -18.15 -16.96
CA GLU A 46 -52.00 -17.99 -18.10
C GLU A 46 -53.46 -17.82 -17.65
N THR A 47 -53.94 -18.69 -16.76
CA THR A 47 -55.31 -18.64 -16.24
C THR A 47 -55.56 -17.34 -15.50
N SER A 48 -54.61 -16.90 -14.67
CA SER A 48 -54.69 -15.66 -13.91
C SER A 48 -54.67 -14.43 -14.81
N PHE A 49 -53.84 -14.45 -15.86
CA PHE A 49 -53.74 -13.36 -16.83
C PHE A 49 -55.05 -13.18 -17.60
N ASN A 50 -55.64 -14.28 -18.08
CA ASN A 50 -56.93 -14.25 -18.79
C ASN A 50 -58.09 -13.84 -17.87
N LEU A 51 -58.10 -14.35 -16.64
CA LEU A 51 -59.10 -13.98 -15.63
C LEU A 51 -59.03 -12.48 -15.31
N ALA A 52 -57.83 -11.94 -15.16
CA ALA A 52 -57.60 -10.52 -14.89
C ALA A 52 -58.05 -9.61 -16.04
N LEU A 53 -57.75 -9.97 -17.30
CA LEU A 53 -58.24 -9.21 -18.45
C LEU A 53 -59.77 -9.24 -18.54
N SER A 54 -60.38 -10.41 -18.31
CA SER A 54 -61.84 -10.55 -18.29
C SER A 54 -62.48 -9.67 -17.21
N ASP A 55 -61.90 -9.66 -16.00
CA ASP A 55 -62.39 -8.85 -14.88
C ASP A 55 -62.21 -7.35 -15.17
N PHE A 56 -61.04 -6.97 -15.67
CA PHE A 56 -60.70 -5.59 -15.99
C PHE A 56 -61.65 -5.00 -17.05
N TYR A 57 -61.86 -5.72 -18.16
CA TYR A 57 -62.73 -5.24 -19.23
C TYR A 57 -64.22 -5.37 -18.89
N GLY A 58 -64.61 -6.31 -18.04
CA GLY A 58 -65.98 -6.43 -17.53
C GLY A 58 -66.38 -5.26 -16.62
N ILE A 59 -65.44 -4.70 -15.86
CA ILE A 59 -65.63 -3.46 -15.08
C ILE A 59 -65.61 -2.24 -16.01
N ASN A 60 -64.70 -2.24 -16.99
CA ASN A 60 -64.48 -1.11 -17.91
C ASN A 60 -65.10 -1.35 -19.29
N ASN A 61 -66.39 -1.69 -19.33
CA ASN A 61 -67.09 -2.04 -20.59
C ASN A 61 -67.05 -0.92 -21.66
N GLY A 62 -66.87 0.34 -21.25
CA GLY A 62 -66.78 1.49 -22.15
C GLY A 62 -65.44 1.69 -22.85
N TYR A 63 -64.40 0.92 -22.52
CA TYR A 63 -63.09 1.00 -23.18
C TYR A 63 -63.12 0.34 -24.55
N ARG A 64 -62.53 1.02 -25.54
CA ARG A 64 -62.52 0.60 -26.95
C ARG A 64 -61.32 -0.25 -27.33
N THR A 65 -60.35 -0.44 -26.44
CA THR A 65 -59.19 -1.30 -26.68
C THR A 65 -59.34 -2.67 -26.01
N ARG A 66 -58.71 -3.71 -26.58
CA ARG A 66 -58.64 -5.06 -25.99
C ARG A 66 -57.23 -5.64 -26.11
N VAL A 67 -56.69 -6.17 -25.01
CA VAL A 67 -55.45 -6.95 -25.02
C VAL A 67 -55.75 -8.38 -25.45
N SER A 68 -55.11 -8.83 -26.54
CA SER A 68 -55.22 -10.19 -27.07
C SER A 68 -53.92 -10.97 -26.79
N VAL A 69 -54.02 -12.12 -26.13
CA VAL A 69 -52.85 -12.88 -25.64
C VAL A 69 -52.52 -14.04 -26.57
N LEU A 70 -51.26 -14.12 -27.00
CA LEU A 70 -50.73 -15.19 -27.85
C LEU A 70 -49.70 -16.01 -27.10
N VAL A 71 -50.03 -17.27 -26.77
CA VAL A 71 -49.14 -18.14 -25.99
C VAL A 71 -48.18 -18.91 -26.91
N ARG A 72 -46.93 -19.06 -26.46
CA ARG A 72 -45.89 -19.91 -27.06
C ARG A 72 -45.17 -20.71 -25.99
N ASP A 73 -44.91 -21.97 -26.31
CA ASP A 73 -44.21 -22.90 -25.42
C ASP A 73 -42.70 -22.70 -25.49
N SER A 74 -42.06 -22.54 -24.32
CA SER A 74 -40.60 -22.52 -24.19
C SER A 74 -39.99 -23.90 -23.95
N GLN A 75 -40.79 -24.90 -23.55
CA GLN A 75 -40.32 -26.22 -23.11
C GLN A 75 -39.24 -26.17 -22.01
N GLY A 76 -39.10 -25.05 -21.31
CA GLY A 76 -38.05 -24.83 -20.30
C GLY A 76 -36.64 -24.61 -20.87
N ASP A 77 -36.48 -24.51 -22.20
CA ASP A 77 -35.19 -24.28 -22.85
C ASP A 77 -35.04 -22.80 -23.27
N PRO A 78 -33.99 -22.08 -22.81
CA PRO A 78 -33.76 -20.68 -23.18
C PRO A 78 -33.66 -20.40 -24.69
N ILE A 79 -33.15 -21.36 -25.47
CA ILE A 79 -33.01 -21.23 -26.93
C ILE A 79 -34.38 -21.36 -27.60
N ILE A 80 -35.22 -22.29 -27.14
CA ILE A 80 -36.59 -22.45 -27.63
C ILE A 80 -37.43 -21.23 -27.25
N ALA A 81 -37.27 -20.70 -26.05
CA ALA A 81 -37.90 -19.44 -25.62
C ALA A 81 -37.51 -18.26 -26.52
N LEU A 82 -36.24 -18.16 -26.91
CA LEU A 82 -35.77 -17.14 -27.86
C LEU A 82 -36.39 -17.33 -29.25
N ALA A 83 -36.51 -18.57 -29.73
CA ALA A 83 -37.16 -18.89 -31.00
C ALA A 83 -38.65 -18.51 -30.97
N ALA A 84 -39.35 -18.83 -29.88
CA ALA A 84 -40.74 -18.46 -29.63
C ALA A 84 -40.94 -16.94 -29.60
N ALA A 85 -40.08 -16.20 -28.90
CA ALA A 85 -40.12 -14.73 -28.90
C ALA A 85 -39.85 -14.15 -30.29
N THR A 86 -38.93 -14.75 -31.05
CA THR A 86 -38.63 -14.32 -32.43
C THR A 86 -39.83 -14.54 -33.36
N ASP A 87 -40.54 -15.66 -33.22
CA ASP A 87 -41.80 -15.93 -33.93
C ASP A 87 -42.86 -14.89 -33.61
N LEU A 88 -43.06 -14.58 -32.33
CA LEU A 88 -44.03 -13.58 -31.88
C LEU A 88 -43.73 -12.18 -32.45
N LEU A 89 -42.46 -11.79 -32.50
CA LEU A 89 -42.05 -10.49 -33.03
C LEU A 89 -42.19 -10.41 -34.56
N LYS A 90 -41.74 -11.44 -35.29
CA LYS A 90 -41.71 -11.40 -36.77
C LYS A 90 -43.04 -11.75 -37.42
N ASN A 91 -43.68 -12.82 -36.94
CA ASN A 91 -44.87 -13.39 -37.59
C ASN A 91 -46.15 -12.85 -36.95
N ALA A 92 -46.23 -12.84 -35.62
CA ALA A 92 -47.42 -12.38 -34.91
C ALA A 92 -47.46 -10.87 -34.68
N LYS A 93 -46.33 -10.15 -34.83
CA LYS A 93 -46.19 -8.71 -34.61
C LYS A 93 -46.86 -8.26 -33.30
N VAL A 94 -46.38 -8.81 -32.19
CA VAL A 94 -46.81 -8.43 -30.84
C VAL A 94 -46.19 -7.10 -30.42
N GLU A 95 -46.93 -6.34 -29.61
CA GLU A 95 -46.53 -5.02 -29.08
C GLU A 95 -45.88 -5.11 -27.70
N ALA A 96 -46.00 -6.26 -27.02
CA ALA A 96 -45.28 -6.58 -25.78
C ALA A 96 -45.12 -8.09 -25.63
N ILE A 97 -44.14 -8.52 -24.84
CA ILE A 97 -43.94 -9.93 -24.48
C ILE A 97 -43.87 -10.06 -22.96
N VAL A 98 -44.53 -11.08 -22.41
CA VAL A 98 -44.47 -11.47 -21.01
C VAL A 98 -43.83 -12.87 -20.94
N GLY A 99 -42.77 -13.05 -20.15
CA GLY A 99 -42.03 -14.33 -20.12
C GLY A 99 -40.85 -14.34 -19.15
N ALA A 100 -39.77 -15.04 -19.50
CA ALA A 100 -38.52 -15.10 -18.73
C ALA A 100 -38.67 -15.79 -17.35
N GLN A 101 -38.77 -17.12 -17.35
CA GLN A 101 -38.89 -17.95 -16.14
C GLN A 101 -37.53 -18.33 -15.54
N SER A 102 -36.45 -18.24 -16.33
CA SER A 102 -35.07 -18.44 -15.87
C SER A 102 -34.17 -17.24 -16.19
N LEU A 103 -33.07 -17.07 -15.46
CA LEU A 103 -32.11 -15.99 -15.70
C LEU A 103 -31.47 -16.09 -17.11
N GLN A 104 -31.24 -17.30 -17.61
CA GLN A 104 -30.66 -17.53 -18.93
C GLN A 104 -31.65 -17.10 -20.03
N GLU A 105 -32.92 -17.48 -19.88
CA GLU A 105 -34.01 -17.02 -20.74
C GLU A 105 -34.16 -15.50 -20.71
N ALA A 106 -34.16 -14.90 -19.52
CA ALA A 106 -34.25 -13.45 -19.33
C ALA A 106 -33.15 -12.69 -20.08
N LYS A 107 -31.90 -13.18 -20.02
CA LYS A 107 -30.77 -12.54 -20.73
C LYS A 107 -30.95 -12.57 -22.25
N LEU A 108 -31.46 -13.66 -22.80
CA LEU A 108 -31.74 -13.78 -24.23
C LEU A 108 -32.93 -12.91 -24.65
N LEU A 109 -34.03 -12.95 -23.89
CA LEU A 109 -35.22 -12.15 -24.14
C LEU A 109 -34.96 -10.65 -24.00
N ALA A 110 -34.14 -10.22 -23.03
CA ALA A 110 -33.74 -8.82 -22.90
C ALA A 110 -32.85 -8.35 -24.08
N THR A 111 -32.02 -9.24 -24.64
CA THR A 111 -31.19 -8.90 -25.80
C THR A 111 -32.03 -8.72 -27.06
N ILE A 112 -33.05 -9.54 -27.27
CA ILE A 112 -33.95 -9.41 -28.43
C ILE A 112 -34.93 -8.25 -28.25
N SER A 113 -35.39 -7.97 -27.03
CA SER A 113 -36.27 -6.83 -26.73
C SER A 113 -35.62 -5.50 -27.07
N GLU A 114 -34.35 -5.33 -26.71
CA GLU A 114 -33.56 -4.13 -27.01
C GLU A 114 -33.37 -3.94 -28.52
N LYS A 115 -33.14 -5.04 -29.26
CA LYS A 115 -32.99 -5.00 -30.72
C LYS A 115 -34.32 -4.72 -31.43
N ALA A 116 -35.41 -5.31 -30.94
CA ALA A 116 -36.73 -5.18 -31.54
C ALA A 116 -37.47 -3.90 -31.10
N LYS A 117 -36.99 -3.22 -30.04
CA LYS A 117 -37.66 -2.10 -29.37
C LYS A 117 -39.08 -2.44 -28.89
N VAL A 118 -39.28 -3.68 -28.45
CA VAL A 118 -40.55 -4.19 -27.91
C VAL A 118 -40.36 -4.49 -26.43
N PRO A 119 -41.21 -3.97 -25.52
CA PRO A 119 -41.07 -4.21 -24.09
C PRO A 119 -41.27 -5.70 -23.74
N VAL A 120 -40.31 -6.25 -22.99
CA VAL A 120 -40.43 -7.56 -22.34
C VAL A 120 -40.62 -7.38 -20.84
N ILE A 121 -41.65 -8.00 -20.26
CA ILE A 121 -41.90 -8.01 -18.81
C ILE A 121 -41.61 -9.41 -18.28
N SER A 122 -40.69 -9.51 -17.31
CA SER A 122 -40.38 -10.79 -16.67
C SER A 122 -41.50 -11.20 -15.71
N THR A 123 -41.80 -12.49 -15.66
CA THR A 123 -42.83 -13.05 -14.76
C THR A 123 -42.29 -13.31 -13.36
N PHE A 124 -41.14 -13.98 -13.25
CA PHE A 124 -40.51 -14.29 -11.98
C PHE A 124 -38.99 -14.37 -12.09
N LEU A 125 -38.27 -13.34 -11.62
CA LEU A 125 -36.81 -13.35 -11.65
C LEU A 125 -36.17 -12.73 -10.38
N PRO A 126 -35.12 -13.35 -9.81
CA PRO A 126 -34.33 -12.72 -8.75
C PRO A 126 -33.69 -11.42 -9.24
N ASN A 127 -33.65 -10.40 -8.39
CA ASN A 127 -33.08 -9.09 -8.75
C ASN A 127 -31.65 -9.27 -9.27
N THR A 128 -31.43 -8.85 -10.52
CA THR A 128 -30.20 -9.14 -11.26
C THR A 128 -29.68 -7.83 -11.85
N LEU A 129 -28.45 -7.44 -11.48
CA LEU A 129 -27.84 -6.21 -11.96
C LEU A 129 -27.49 -6.30 -13.45
N SER A 130 -27.19 -7.50 -13.96
CA SER A 130 -26.84 -7.70 -15.37
C SER A 130 -27.97 -7.42 -16.36
N LEU A 131 -29.22 -7.32 -15.90
CA LEU A 131 -30.39 -6.96 -16.71
C LEU A 131 -30.69 -5.46 -16.74
N ASN A 132 -30.14 -4.67 -15.82
CA ASN A 132 -30.36 -3.22 -15.74
C ASN A 132 -29.86 -2.44 -16.97
N LYS A 133 -29.00 -3.05 -17.77
CA LYS A 133 -28.44 -2.44 -18.98
C LYS A 133 -29.40 -2.45 -20.18
N TYR A 134 -30.53 -3.15 -20.07
CA TYR A 134 -31.53 -3.24 -21.13
C TYR A 134 -32.71 -2.32 -20.79
N ASP A 135 -33.01 -1.38 -21.69
CA ASP A 135 -34.06 -0.40 -21.48
C ASP A 135 -35.44 -0.97 -21.77
N HIS A 136 -35.54 -1.88 -22.74
CA HIS A 136 -36.79 -2.52 -23.17
C HIS A 136 -37.10 -3.81 -22.39
N PHE A 137 -36.49 -4.01 -21.22
CA PHE A 137 -36.76 -5.14 -20.35
C PHE A 137 -37.16 -4.65 -18.95
N ILE A 138 -38.37 -4.98 -18.52
CA ILE A 138 -38.88 -4.65 -17.18
C ILE A 138 -38.85 -5.91 -16.31
N GLN A 139 -38.13 -5.82 -15.20
CA GLN A 139 -38.00 -6.93 -14.27
C GLN A 139 -39.05 -6.84 -13.15
N TRP A 140 -39.79 -7.93 -12.94
CA TRP A 140 -40.62 -8.13 -11.77
C TRP A 140 -39.81 -8.84 -10.68
N THR A 141 -39.44 -8.10 -9.62
CA THR A 141 -38.60 -8.64 -8.55
C THR A 141 -38.95 -8.02 -7.19
N HIS A 142 -38.40 -8.54 -6.10
CA HIS A 142 -38.50 -7.91 -4.79
C HIS A 142 -37.26 -7.03 -4.52
N ASP A 143 -37.37 -6.07 -3.61
CA ASP A 143 -36.22 -5.24 -3.25
C ASP A 143 -35.18 -6.04 -2.44
N THR A 144 -34.22 -6.65 -3.13
CA THR A 144 -33.11 -7.39 -2.49
C THR A 144 -32.24 -6.49 -1.62
N LYS A 145 -32.17 -5.18 -1.88
CA LYS A 145 -31.41 -4.23 -1.06
C LYS A 145 -32.13 -3.97 0.26
N SER A 146 -33.45 -3.76 0.22
CA SER A 146 -34.26 -3.64 1.45
C SER A 146 -34.28 -4.96 2.23
N GLU A 147 -34.39 -6.11 1.56
CA GLU A 147 -34.26 -7.42 2.19
C GLU A 147 -32.91 -7.58 2.90
N ALA A 148 -31.80 -7.30 2.21
CA ALA A 148 -30.46 -7.41 2.79
C ALA A 148 -30.28 -6.49 4.00
N LYS A 149 -30.80 -5.25 3.93
CA LYS A 149 -30.84 -4.33 5.07
C LYS A 149 -31.68 -4.88 6.22
N GLY A 150 -32.84 -5.46 5.93
CA GLY A 150 -33.72 -6.08 6.93
C GLY A 150 -33.04 -7.25 7.63
N VAL A 151 -32.47 -8.20 6.89
CA VAL A 151 -31.71 -9.34 7.45
C VAL A 151 -30.54 -8.85 8.30
N THR A 152 -29.78 -7.88 7.79
CA THR A 152 -28.63 -7.29 8.50
C THR A 152 -29.06 -6.58 9.79
N SER A 153 -30.14 -5.81 9.74
CA SER A 153 -30.69 -5.12 10.91
C SER A 153 -31.18 -6.13 11.95
N LEU A 154 -31.84 -7.21 11.53
CA LEU A 154 -32.28 -8.28 12.43
C LEU A 154 -31.09 -8.91 13.16
N ILE A 155 -29.99 -9.20 12.45
CA ILE A 155 -28.77 -9.77 13.04
C ILE A 155 -28.12 -8.80 14.05
N LYS A 156 -28.08 -7.50 13.71
CA LYS A 156 -27.56 -6.47 14.63
C LYS A 156 -28.39 -6.31 15.88
N ASP A 157 -29.71 -6.36 15.77
CA ASP A 157 -30.60 -6.18 16.90
C ASP A 157 -30.40 -7.27 17.96
N PHE A 158 -30.03 -8.48 17.53
CA PHE A 158 -29.65 -9.58 18.43
C PHE A 158 -28.16 -9.60 18.80
N SER A 159 -27.41 -8.57 18.42
CA SER A 159 -25.96 -8.41 18.70
C SER A 159 -25.09 -9.57 18.20
N TRP A 160 -25.50 -10.23 17.12
CA TRP A 160 -24.71 -11.30 16.51
C TRP A 160 -23.62 -10.71 15.61
N LYS A 161 -22.38 -11.18 15.79
CA LYS A 161 -21.20 -10.67 15.06
C LYS A 161 -20.72 -11.60 13.96
N SER A 162 -21.06 -12.89 14.03
CA SER A 162 -20.67 -13.87 13.01
C SER A 162 -21.84 -14.72 12.56
N VAL A 163 -21.93 -14.97 11.25
CA VAL A 163 -22.99 -15.77 10.63
C VAL A 163 -22.42 -16.81 9.66
N VAL A 164 -23.17 -17.89 9.44
CA VAL A 164 -22.91 -18.87 8.37
C VAL A 164 -23.92 -18.64 7.25
N VAL A 165 -23.45 -18.57 6.01
CA VAL A 165 -24.28 -18.34 4.84
C VAL A 165 -24.42 -19.64 4.03
N ILE A 166 -25.64 -20.14 3.88
CA ILE A 166 -25.96 -21.33 3.10
C ILE A 166 -26.70 -20.87 1.84
N TYR A 167 -26.19 -21.24 0.67
CA TYR A 167 -26.79 -20.82 -0.60
C TYR A 167 -26.85 -21.95 -1.64
N GLU A 168 -27.67 -21.75 -2.66
CA GLU A 168 -27.82 -22.65 -3.80
C GLU A 168 -26.81 -22.29 -4.90
N ASP A 169 -26.10 -23.26 -5.45
CA ASP A 169 -25.12 -23.05 -6.52
C ASP A 169 -25.81 -23.01 -7.90
N ALA A 170 -26.61 -21.97 -8.14
CA ALA A 170 -27.23 -21.62 -9.43
C ALA A 170 -26.68 -20.31 -10.04
N ASP A 171 -26.75 -20.12 -11.37
CA ASP A 171 -26.14 -18.96 -12.06
C ASP A 171 -26.56 -17.56 -11.52
N ASP A 172 -27.68 -17.49 -10.81
CA ASP A 172 -28.25 -16.28 -10.21
C ASP A 172 -27.74 -15.97 -8.79
N TRP A 173 -27.10 -16.91 -8.10
CA TRP A 173 -26.68 -16.74 -6.69
C TRP A 173 -25.64 -15.65 -6.52
N ARG A 174 -24.74 -15.48 -7.50
CA ARG A 174 -23.64 -14.50 -7.42
C ARG A 174 -24.17 -13.08 -7.34
N GLU A 175 -25.24 -12.76 -8.06
CA GLU A 175 -25.77 -11.40 -8.14
C GLU A 175 -26.68 -11.07 -6.95
N SER A 176 -27.53 -12.00 -6.49
CA SER A 176 -28.43 -11.76 -5.36
C SER A 176 -27.72 -11.84 -4.00
N LEU A 177 -26.78 -12.78 -3.84
CA LEU A 177 -26.06 -12.98 -2.58
C LEU A 177 -25.01 -11.90 -2.35
N GLN A 178 -24.40 -11.37 -3.41
CA GLN A 178 -23.40 -10.32 -3.30
C GLN A 178 -23.94 -9.09 -2.55
N ILE A 179 -25.17 -8.65 -2.85
CA ILE A 179 -25.81 -7.52 -2.17
C ILE A 179 -25.94 -7.80 -0.66
N LEU A 180 -26.29 -9.03 -0.28
CA LEU A 180 -26.39 -9.44 1.13
C LEU A 180 -25.02 -9.46 1.81
N VAL A 181 -24.01 -10.00 1.14
CA VAL A 181 -22.63 -10.10 1.65
C VAL A 181 -22.00 -8.71 1.82
N GLU A 182 -22.18 -7.82 0.85
CA GLU A 182 -21.74 -6.41 0.93
C GLU A 182 -22.38 -5.71 2.13
N ASN A 183 -23.69 -5.89 2.34
CA ASN A 183 -24.37 -5.32 3.51
C ASN A 183 -23.84 -5.89 4.84
N PHE A 184 -23.49 -7.18 4.91
CA PHE A 184 -22.86 -7.75 6.11
C PHE A 184 -21.48 -7.14 6.36
N GLN A 185 -20.65 -7.00 5.33
CA GLN A 185 -19.32 -6.41 5.43
C GLN A 185 -19.37 -4.93 5.86
N ASP A 186 -20.19 -4.12 5.20
CA ASP A 186 -20.42 -2.69 5.53
C ASP A 186 -20.84 -2.48 6.99
N LYS A 187 -21.48 -3.50 7.56
CA LYS A 187 -22.04 -3.46 8.91
C LYS A 187 -21.22 -4.20 9.95
N GLY A 188 -20.07 -4.75 9.59
CA GLY A 188 -19.13 -5.41 10.48
C GLY A 188 -19.58 -6.80 10.95
N ILE A 189 -20.42 -7.49 10.18
CA ILE A 189 -20.86 -8.86 10.43
C ILE A 189 -19.94 -9.81 9.67
N HIS A 190 -19.22 -10.66 10.40
CA HIS A 190 -18.26 -11.61 9.83
C HIS A 190 -18.95 -12.87 9.30
N ILE A 191 -18.70 -13.23 8.04
CA ILE A 191 -19.15 -14.51 7.50
C ILE A 191 -18.16 -15.58 7.93
N ALA A 192 -18.49 -16.32 8.99
CA ALA A 192 -17.61 -17.35 9.56
C ALA A 192 -17.37 -18.51 8.58
N ARG A 193 -18.40 -18.88 7.82
CA ARG A 193 -18.31 -19.89 6.78
C ARG A 193 -19.45 -19.75 5.79
N SER A 194 -19.25 -20.30 4.59
CA SER A 194 -20.32 -20.47 3.62
C SER A 194 -20.40 -21.91 3.12
N ALA A 195 -21.59 -22.37 2.75
CA ALA A 195 -21.81 -23.66 2.13
C ALA A 195 -22.74 -23.51 0.92
N SER A 196 -22.38 -24.14 -0.19
CA SER A 196 -23.17 -24.17 -1.42
C SER A 196 -23.71 -25.57 -1.70
N PHE A 197 -24.90 -25.65 -2.30
CA PHE A 197 -25.50 -26.90 -2.73
C PHE A 197 -26.08 -26.77 -4.15
N GLY A 198 -25.68 -27.66 -5.05
CA GLY A 198 -26.24 -27.75 -6.42
C GLY A 198 -27.46 -28.65 -6.49
N VAL A 199 -28.39 -28.34 -7.40
CA VAL A 199 -29.67 -29.08 -7.61
C VAL A 199 -29.44 -30.52 -8.08
N SER A 200 -28.47 -30.75 -8.99
CA SER A 200 -28.24 -32.04 -9.65
C SER A 200 -27.18 -32.94 -8.99
N SER A 201 -26.33 -32.39 -8.12
CA SER A 201 -25.13 -33.05 -7.58
C SER A 201 -25.17 -33.33 -6.07
N SER A 202 -26.17 -32.83 -5.35
CA SER A 202 -26.24 -32.95 -3.88
C SER A 202 -27.06 -34.16 -3.45
N GLY A 203 -26.46 -35.34 -3.34
CA GLY A 203 -27.03 -36.44 -2.56
C GLY A 203 -27.16 -36.06 -1.07
N GLU A 204 -28.11 -36.64 -0.33
CA GLU A 204 -28.28 -36.37 1.12
C GLU A 204 -26.98 -36.53 1.90
N ASN A 205 -26.14 -37.49 1.52
CA ASN A 205 -24.83 -37.74 2.14
C ASN A 205 -23.86 -36.56 1.99
N HIS A 206 -23.87 -35.89 0.84
CA HIS A 206 -23.04 -34.70 0.60
C HIS A 206 -23.49 -33.54 1.51
N MET A 207 -24.80 -33.32 1.57
CA MET A 207 -25.41 -32.28 2.42
C MET A 207 -25.13 -32.51 3.91
N MET A 208 -25.28 -33.75 4.38
CA MET A 208 -24.95 -34.15 5.74
C MET A 208 -23.47 -33.93 6.07
N ASN A 209 -22.55 -34.22 5.15
CA ASN A 209 -21.12 -34.04 5.39
C ASN A 209 -20.75 -32.55 5.50
N GLN A 210 -21.32 -31.69 4.64
CA GLN A 210 -21.11 -30.24 4.74
C GLN A 210 -21.70 -29.67 6.03
N LEU A 211 -22.91 -30.07 6.40
CA LEU A 211 -23.54 -29.65 7.66
C LEU A 211 -22.76 -30.13 8.90
N ARG A 212 -22.12 -31.31 8.87
CA ARG A 212 -21.21 -31.75 9.95
C ARG A 212 -20.01 -30.82 10.11
N LYS A 213 -19.41 -30.37 9.00
CA LYS A 213 -18.34 -29.36 9.04
C LYS A 213 -18.81 -28.04 9.62
N LEU A 214 -20.07 -27.65 9.35
CA LEU A 214 -20.68 -26.45 9.92
C LEU A 214 -20.99 -26.61 11.42
N LYS A 215 -21.39 -27.81 11.87
CA LYS A 215 -21.62 -28.11 13.29
C LYS A 215 -20.37 -27.96 14.15
N VAL A 216 -19.18 -28.19 13.59
CA VAL A 216 -17.89 -27.96 14.29
C VAL A 216 -17.59 -26.47 14.46
N SER A 217 -18.19 -25.60 13.65
CA SER A 217 -17.99 -24.15 13.76
C SER A 217 -18.64 -23.60 15.04
N ARG A 218 -18.02 -22.60 15.68
CA ARG A 218 -18.54 -21.92 16.89
C ARG A 218 -19.73 -21.00 16.61
N THR A 219 -20.18 -20.92 15.36
CA THR A 219 -21.23 -20.00 14.92
C THR A 219 -22.58 -20.71 14.94
N THR A 220 -23.56 -20.09 15.60
CA THR A 220 -24.89 -20.66 15.82
C THR A 220 -25.98 -20.01 14.97
N VAL A 221 -25.63 -19.00 14.17
CA VAL A 221 -26.56 -18.21 13.36
C VAL A 221 -26.35 -18.55 11.88
N PHE A 222 -27.41 -19.02 11.22
CA PHE A 222 -27.41 -19.47 9.84
C PHE A 222 -28.36 -18.64 9.00
N VAL A 223 -27.90 -18.15 7.85
CA VAL A 223 -28.69 -17.44 6.85
C VAL A 223 -28.79 -18.32 5.60
N VAL A 224 -30.01 -18.63 5.15
CA VAL A 224 -30.27 -19.58 4.06
C VAL A 224 -30.91 -18.87 2.86
N HIS A 225 -30.24 -18.95 1.71
CA HIS A 225 -30.66 -18.39 0.42
C HIS A 225 -30.72 -19.47 -0.66
N MET A 226 -31.84 -20.18 -0.75
CA MET A 226 -31.98 -21.37 -1.60
C MET A 226 -33.41 -21.51 -2.13
N SER A 227 -33.59 -22.29 -3.21
CA SER A 227 -34.90 -22.70 -3.71
C SER A 227 -35.67 -23.60 -2.72
N GLU A 228 -37.00 -23.62 -2.84
CA GLU A 228 -37.91 -24.46 -2.04
C GLU A 228 -37.50 -25.93 -2.04
N PHE A 229 -37.09 -26.45 -3.21
CA PHE A 229 -36.74 -27.85 -3.41
C PHE A 229 -35.57 -28.31 -2.54
N LEU A 230 -34.54 -27.46 -2.36
CA LEU A 230 -33.36 -27.80 -1.57
C LEU A 230 -33.56 -27.56 -0.07
N VAL A 231 -34.39 -26.59 0.31
CA VAL A 231 -34.57 -26.20 1.71
C VAL A 231 -35.27 -27.29 2.52
N SER A 232 -36.27 -27.96 1.96
CA SER A 232 -36.93 -29.09 2.63
C SER A 232 -35.95 -30.22 2.95
N ARG A 233 -35.06 -30.54 1.99
CA ARG A 233 -33.99 -31.54 2.15
C ARG A 233 -32.96 -31.08 3.19
N LEU A 234 -32.59 -29.79 3.17
CA LEU A 234 -31.67 -29.18 4.13
C LEU A 234 -32.19 -29.36 5.55
N PHE A 235 -33.41 -28.93 5.86
CA PHE A 235 -33.92 -28.98 7.23
C PHE A 235 -34.12 -30.40 7.76
N ARG A 236 -34.40 -31.37 6.88
CA ARG A 236 -34.38 -32.80 7.26
C ARG A 236 -32.98 -33.28 7.66
N CYS A 237 -31.94 -32.82 6.99
CA CYS A 237 -30.55 -33.10 7.36
C CYS A 237 -30.12 -32.35 8.63
N VAL A 238 -30.55 -31.10 8.80
CA VAL A 238 -30.29 -30.27 9.99
C VAL A 238 -30.90 -30.90 11.24
N GLU A 239 -32.13 -31.41 11.17
CA GLU A 239 -32.78 -32.15 12.26
C GLU A 239 -32.02 -33.43 12.62
N LYS A 240 -31.64 -34.25 11.62
CA LYS A 240 -30.81 -35.46 11.83
C LYS A 240 -29.47 -35.16 12.51
N LEU A 241 -28.95 -33.93 12.39
CA LEU A 241 -27.68 -33.51 12.99
C LEU A 241 -27.84 -32.76 14.32
N GLY A 242 -29.06 -32.58 14.84
CA GLY A 242 -29.33 -31.86 16.09
C GLY A 242 -29.05 -30.35 15.99
N LEU A 243 -29.06 -29.78 14.79
CA LEU A 243 -28.86 -28.35 14.55
C LEU A 243 -30.16 -27.53 14.68
N THR A 244 -31.26 -28.18 15.10
CA THR A 244 -32.57 -27.60 15.41
C THR A 244 -32.83 -27.49 16.92
N GLU A 245 -31.81 -27.77 17.74
CA GLU A 245 -31.86 -27.71 19.21
C GLU A 245 -31.75 -26.27 19.74
N GLU A 246 -31.95 -26.09 21.06
CA GLU A 246 -31.82 -24.77 21.71
C GLU A 246 -30.40 -24.21 21.51
N GLY A 247 -30.32 -22.93 21.11
CA GLY A 247 -29.06 -22.22 20.92
C GLY A 247 -28.66 -21.99 19.46
N PHE A 248 -29.43 -22.46 18.49
CA PHE A 248 -29.28 -22.14 17.07
C PHE A 248 -30.28 -21.09 16.59
N ALA A 249 -29.91 -20.30 15.59
CA ALA A 249 -30.80 -19.36 14.91
C ALA A 249 -30.72 -19.59 13.39
N TRP A 250 -31.87 -19.64 12.74
CA TRP A 250 -31.99 -19.87 11.30
C TRP A 250 -32.83 -18.75 10.68
N ILE A 251 -32.29 -18.09 9.66
CA ILE A 251 -32.92 -16.98 8.95
C ILE A 251 -33.08 -17.37 7.48
N LEU A 252 -34.31 -17.36 6.98
CA LEU A 252 -34.65 -17.65 5.60
C LEU A 252 -34.92 -16.35 4.84
N THR A 253 -34.31 -16.26 3.66
CA THR A 253 -34.54 -15.16 2.71
C THR A 253 -35.91 -15.30 2.01
N VAL A 254 -36.34 -14.22 1.35
CA VAL A 254 -37.59 -14.10 0.57
C VAL A 254 -37.67 -15.15 -0.53
N ARG A 255 -36.53 -15.45 -1.18
CA ARG A 255 -36.40 -16.53 -2.16
C ARG A 255 -36.90 -17.87 -1.61
N THR A 256 -36.56 -18.16 -0.36
CA THR A 256 -36.97 -19.40 0.31
C THR A 256 -38.41 -19.31 0.80
N MET A 257 -38.76 -18.23 1.48
CA MET A 257 -39.99 -18.13 2.26
C MET A 257 -41.26 -17.94 1.44
N ASN A 258 -41.18 -17.28 0.29
CA ASN A 258 -42.35 -17.07 -0.57
C ASN A 258 -42.95 -18.39 -1.09
N TYR A 259 -42.19 -19.48 -1.06
CA TYR A 259 -42.56 -20.79 -1.60
C TYR A 259 -42.70 -21.89 -0.53
N LEU A 260 -42.32 -21.61 0.71
CA LEU A 260 -42.18 -22.63 1.76
C LEU A 260 -43.52 -23.11 2.37
N GLU A 261 -44.66 -22.52 2.01
CA GLU A 261 -45.97 -22.88 2.61
C GLU A 261 -46.41 -24.33 2.31
N ARG A 262 -45.80 -24.98 1.30
CA ARG A 262 -46.03 -26.40 0.96
C ARG A 262 -45.63 -27.39 2.08
N PHE A 263 -44.67 -27.02 2.93
CA PHE A 263 -44.05 -27.92 3.92
C PHE A 263 -43.99 -27.36 5.34
N ALA A 264 -44.68 -26.25 5.61
CA ALA A 264 -44.63 -25.53 6.89
C ALA A 264 -45.30 -26.26 8.08
N THR A 265 -45.24 -27.59 8.09
CA THR A 265 -45.53 -28.46 9.23
C THR A 265 -44.45 -29.53 9.45
N THR A 266 -43.28 -29.46 8.80
CA THR A 266 -42.16 -30.28 9.26
C THR A 266 -41.62 -29.72 10.58
N ARG A 267 -41.79 -30.51 11.65
CA ARG A 267 -41.25 -30.25 13.01
C ARG A 267 -39.79 -29.76 13.01
N SER A 268 -39.01 -30.14 12.00
CA SER A 268 -37.63 -29.72 11.76
C SER A 268 -37.40 -28.22 11.58
N MET A 269 -38.42 -27.44 11.19
CA MET A 269 -38.30 -25.99 10.95
C MET A 269 -38.85 -25.14 12.10
N GLN A 270 -39.19 -25.76 13.23
CA GLN A 270 -39.71 -25.04 14.39
C GLN A 270 -38.67 -24.00 14.89
N GLY A 271 -39.12 -22.75 15.03
CA GLY A 271 -38.32 -21.64 15.53
C GLY A 271 -37.47 -20.90 14.49
N VAL A 272 -37.57 -21.29 13.22
CA VAL A 272 -36.92 -20.60 12.10
C VAL A 272 -37.60 -19.24 11.86
N ILE A 273 -36.81 -18.22 11.51
CA ILE A 273 -37.30 -16.89 11.10
C ILE A 273 -37.20 -16.78 9.59
N GLY A 274 -38.20 -16.17 8.95
CA GLY A 274 -38.21 -15.94 7.52
C GLY A 274 -38.69 -14.54 7.14
N PHE A 275 -38.11 -14.01 6.06
CA PHE A 275 -38.60 -12.81 5.38
C PHE A 275 -39.53 -13.21 4.24
N LYS A 276 -40.78 -12.76 4.23
CA LYS A 276 -41.81 -13.06 3.21
C LYS A 276 -42.26 -11.75 2.55
N SER A 277 -42.58 -11.75 1.25
CA SER A 277 -43.17 -10.56 0.62
C SER A 277 -44.52 -10.23 1.25
N TYR A 278 -44.74 -8.98 1.65
CA TYR A 278 -46.02 -8.55 2.23
C TYR A 278 -47.06 -8.34 1.13
N ILE A 279 -48.21 -8.96 1.27
CA ILE A 279 -49.38 -8.77 0.39
C ILE A 279 -50.52 -8.24 1.27
N PRO A 280 -51.10 -7.08 0.96
CA PRO A 280 -52.24 -6.56 1.69
C PRO A 280 -53.47 -7.45 1.43
N VAL A 281 -54.18 -7.80 2.49
CA VAL A 281 -55.43 -8.57 2.36
C VAL A 281 -56.55 -7.58 2.00
N SER A 282 -57.09 -7.70 0.78
CA SER A 282 -58.27 -6.97 0.33
C SER A 282 -59.40 -7.94 -0.05
N GLU A 283 -60.64 -7.45 -0.06
CA GLU A 283 -61.80 -8.25 -0.48
C GLU A 283 -61.65 -8.72 -1.94
N GLU A 284 -61.17 -7.83 -2.81
CA GLU A 284 -60.85 -8.11 -4.23
C GLU A 284 -59.81 -9.24 -4.37
N GLU A 285 -58.74 -9.19 -3.59
CA GLU A 285 -57.70 -10.23 -3.55
C GLU A 285 -58.31 -11.58 -3.15
N THR A 286 -59.09 -11.61 -2.06
CA THR A 286 -59.70 -12.84 -1.58
C THR A 286 -60.70 -13.44 -2.57
N ASN A 287 -61.48 -12.60 -3.26
CA ASN A 287 -62.41 -13.03 -4.30
C ASN A 287 -61.68 -13.59 -5.51
N PHE A 288 -60.65 -12.88 -6.00
CA PHE A 288 -59.81 -13.35 -7.10
C PHE A 288 -59.15 -14.70 -6.79
N THR A 289 -58.51 -14.81 -5.63
CA THR A 289 -57.85 -16.05 -5.19
C THR A 289 -58.86 -17.20 -5.04
N SER A 290 -60.09 -16.93 -4.57
CA SER A 290 -61.16 -17.93 -4.49
C SER A 290 -61.62 -18.41 -5.87
N ARG A 291 -61.78 -17.50 -6.83
CA ARG A 291 -62.17 -17.83 -8.22
C ARG A 291 -61.07 -18.60 -8.95
N LEU A 292 -59.82 -18.16 -8.82
CA LEU A 292 -58.66 -18.86 -9.36
C LEU A 292 -58.59 -20.29 -8.82
N ARG A 293 -58.81 -20.49 -7.52
CA ARG A 293 -58.86 -21.82 -6.90
C ARG A 293 -59.92 -22.71 -7.53
N LYS A 294 -61.14 -22.19 -7.73
CA LYS A 294 -62.24 -22.94 -8.36
C LYS A 294 -61.89 -23.38 -9.78
N LEU A 295 -61.18 -22.55 -10.55
CA LEU A 295 -60.78 -22.83 -11.93
C LEU A 295 -59.62 -23.85 -12.01
N MET A 296 -58.74 -23.87 -11.00
CA MET A 296 -57.57 -24.75 -10.99
C MET A 296 -57.86 -26.17 -10.47
N GLY A 297 -59.04 -26.42 -9.89
CA GLY A 297 -59.41 -27.70 -9.27
C GLY A 297 -58.96 -27.80 -7.81
N ASP A 298 -59.69 -28.56 -6.99
CA ASP A 298 -59.51 -28.67 -5.52
C ASP A 298 -58.33 -29.58 -5.12
N ASP A 299 -57.27 -29.63 -5.93
CA ASP A 299 -56.06 -30.37 -5.60
C ASP A 299 -55.21 -29.57 -4.62
N THR A 300 -55.06 -30.12 -3.41
CA THR A 300 -54.27 -29.61 -2.28
C THR A 300 -52.82 -29.25 -2.60
N GLU A 301 -52.27 -29.67 -3.75
CA GLU A 301 -50.93 -29.30 -4.22
C GLU A 301 -50.80 -27.84 -4.69
N THR A 302 -51.92 -27.15 -4.93
CA THR A 302 -51.99 -25.93 -5.75
C THR A 302 -52.21 -24.64 -4.95
N GLU A 303 -52.05 -24.63 -3.63
CA GLU A 303 -52.81 -23.67 -2.80
C GLU A 303 -52.13 -22.30 -2.51
N HIS A 304 -50.80 -22.19 -2.45
CA HIS A 304 -50.14 -20.95 -1.99
C HIS A 304 -49.01 -20.40 -2.88
N SER A 305 -48.18 -21.24 -3.52
CA SER A 305 -47.26 -20.78 -4.58
C SER A 305 -48.03 -20.22 -5.79
N SER A 306 -49.26 -20.69 -5.98
CA SER A 306 -50.25 -20.19 -6.93
C SER A 306 -50.73 -18.77 -6.64
N LYS A 307 -50.78 -18.36 -5.36
CA LYS A 307 -51.31 -17.07 -4.96
C LYS A 307 -50.40 -15.94 -5.41
N ILE A 308 -49.10 -16.02 -5.10
CA ILE A 308 -48.15 -14.95 -5.49
C ILE A 308 -48.01 -14.86 -7.01
N ILE A 309 -47.90 -16.00 -7.70
CA ILE A 309 -47.77 -16.03 -9.17
C ILE A 309 -49.04 -15.49 -9.83
N GLY A 310 -50.21 -15.91 -9.35
CA GLY A 310 -51.50 -15.47 -9.88
C GLY A 310 -51.77 -13.98 -9.65
N LEU A 311 -51.46 -13.44 -8.46
CA LEU A 311 -51.61 -12.01 -8.17
C LEU A 311 -50.67 -11.15 -9.04
N ARG A 312 -49.44 -11.60 -9.29
CA ARG A 312 -48.51 -10.91 -10.19
C ARG A 312 -48.98 -10.94 -11.64
N ALA A 313 -49.44 -12.09 -12.12
CA ALA A 313 -50.01 -12.23 -13.45
C ALA A 313 -51.20 -11.29 -13.64
N HIS A 314 -52.07 -11.22 -12.62
CA HIS A 314 -53.20 -10.29 -12.59
C HIS A 314 -52.75 -8.84 -12.68
N ASP A 315 -51.78 -8.43 -11.87
CA ASP A 315 -51.30 -7.06 -11.85
C ASP A 315 -50.61 -6.68 -13.18
N ILE A 316 -49.81 -7.58 -13.78
CA ILE A 316 -49.19 -7.36 -15.10
C ILE A 316 -50.27 -7.19 -16.18
N ALA A 317 -51.29 -8.05 -16.18
CA ALA A 317 -52.39 -7.99 -17.15
C ALA A 317 -53.15 -6.65 -17.05
N CYS A 318 -53.50 -6.23 -15.84
CA CYS A 318 -54.16 -4.95 -15.58
C CYS A 318 -53.28 -3.75 -15.97
N ILE A 319 -51.97 -3.79 -15.67
CA ILE A 319 -51.01 -2.74 -16.07
C ILE A 319 -50.99 -2.58 -17.58
N LEU A 320 -50.91 -3.69 -18.32
CA LEU A 320 -50.92 -3.68 -19.78
C LEU A 320 -52.23 -3.14 -20.34
N ALA A 321 -53.38 -3.59 -19.81
CA ALA A 321 -54.69 -3.12 -20.25
C ALA A 321 -54.89 -1.61 -20.01
N ILE A 322 -54.46 -1.09 -18.86
CA ILE A 322 -54.49 0.35 -18.55
C ILE A 322 -53.56 1.14 -19.47
N ALA A 323 -52.35 0.62 -19.71
CA ALA A 323 -51.37 1.30 -20.55
C ALA A 323 -51.85 1.39 -22.00
N VAL A 324 -52.43 0.31 -22.55
CA VAL A 324 -53.03 0.28 -23.88
C VAL A 324 -54.17 1.30 -24.02
N GLU A 325 -55.07 1.39 -23.03
CA GLU A 325 -56.17 2.35 -23.08
C GLU A 325 -55.64 3.80 -23.05
N LYS A 326 -54.65 4.10 -22.20
CA LYS A 326 -54.04 5.44 -22.13
C LYS A 326 -53.39 5.86 -23.47
N ILE A 327 -52.80 4.93 -24.20
CA ILE A 327 -52.20 5.19 -25.51
C ILE A 327 -53.29 5.47 -26.55
N SER A 328 -54.38 4.69 -26.59
CA SER A 328 -55.48 4.93 -27.54
C SER A 328 -56.18 6.29 -27.29
N VAL A 329 -56.27 6.73 -26.03
CA VAL A 329 -56.73 8.09 -25.70
C VAL A 329 -55.76 9.18 -26.20
N ARG A 330 -54.44 8.94 -26.10
CA ARG A 330 -53.39 9.90 -26.51
C ARG A 330 -53.18 9.97 -28.03
N GLY A 331 -53.31 8.83 -28.72
CA GLY A 331 -53.14 8.69 -30.18
C GLY A 331 -54.19 9.42 -31.03
N LYS A 332 -55.30 9.89 -30.43
CA LYS A 332 -56.23 10.82 -31.09
C LYS A 332 -55.73 12.27 -31.17
N ALA A 333 -54.68 12.63 -30.43
CA ALA A 333 -54.16 14.00 -30.35
C ALA A 333 -52.87 14.24 -31.17
N GLU A 334 -52.02 13.23 -31.38
CA GLU A 334 -50.74 13.37 -32.07
C GLU A 334 -50.48 12.19 -33.03
N ALA A 335 -50.56 12.46 -34.33
CA ALA A 335 -50.35 11.47 -35.38
C ALA A 335 -48.86 11.27 -35.69
N SER A 336 -48.13 10.61 -34.79
CA SER A 336 -46.92 9.82 -35.12
C SER A 336 -46.35 9.17 -33.86
N SER A 337 -46.50 7.86 -33.66
CA SER A 337 -45.61 7.17 -32.72
C SER A 337 -45.68 5.65 -32.82
N ASN A 338 -44.55 5.06 -32.46
CA ASN A 338 -44.29 3.63 -32.43
C ASN A 338 -44.99 3.05 -31.18
N VAL A 339 -46.09 2.31 -31.34
CA VAL A 339 -46.99 1.86 -30.25
C VAL A 339 -46.23 1.18 -29.10
N SER A 340 -45.26 0.32 -29.42
CA SER A 340 -44.40 -0.36 -28.45
C SER A 340 -43.57 0.60 -27.56
N ALA A 341 -43.10 1.73 -28.10
CA ALA A 341 -42.29 2.71 -27.36
C ALA A 341 -43.17 3.54 -26.40
N ASP A 342 -44.36 3.93 -26.86
CA ASP A 342 -45.34 4.64 -26.05
C ASP A 342 -45.89 3.75 -24.92
N LEU A 343 -46.00 2.45 -25.18
CA LEU A 343 -46.38 1.44 -24.18
C LEU A 343 -45.35 1.36 -23.05
N LEU A 344 -44.07 1.28 -23.39
CA LEU A 344 -43.00 1.28 -22.40
C LEU A 344 -42.97 2.57 -21.55
N ASP A 345 -43.12 3.73 -22.20
CA ASP A 345 -43.13 5.03 -21.52
C ASP A 345 -44.33 5.17 -20.57
N THR A 346 -45.51 4.72 -21.02
CA THR A 346 -46.75 4.76 -20.23
C THR A 346 -46.67 3.84 -19.01
N ILE A 347 -46.07 2.65 -19.16
CA ILE A 347 -45.86 1.72 -18.06
C ILE A 347 -44.92 2.32 -17.02
N ARG A 348 -43.79 2.93 -17.44
CA ARG A 348 -42.79 3.54 -16.53
C ARG A 348 -43.33 4.69 -15.69
N HIS A 349 -44.19 5.55 -16.26
CA HIS A 349 -44.67 6.75 -15.59
C HIS A 349 -46.00 6.58 -14.83
N SER A 350 -46.63 5.41 -14.93
CA SER A 350 -47.90 5.14 -14.27
C SER A 350 -47.70 4.55 -12.88
N LYS A 351 -48.42 5.09 -11.88
CA LYS A 351 -48.57 4.47 -10.57
C LYS A 351 -49.77 3.52 -10.62
N PHE A 352 -49.58 2.28 -10.16
CA PHE A 352 -50.63 1.27 -10.21
C PHE A 352 -50.91 0.75 -8.81
N LYS A 353 -52.21 0.59 -8.51
CA LYS A 353 -52.65 -0.12 -7.32
C LYS A 353 -53.18 -1.48 -7.77
N GLY A 354 -52.38 -2.51 -7.54
CA GLY A 354 -52.71 -3.89 -7.88
C GLY A 354 -53.19 -4.67 -6.65
N LEU A 355 -53.52 -5.94 -6.87
CA LEU A 355 -53.86 -6.85 -5.77
C LEU A 355 -52.63 -7.18 -4.91
N SER A 356 -51.41 -7.05 -5.46
CA SER A 356 -50.16 -7.19 -4.70
C SER A 356 -49.83 -5.96 -3.83
N GLY A 357 -50.60 -4.87 -3.93
CA GLY A 357 -50.39 -3.61 -3.22
C GLY A 357 -50.05 -2.44 -4.15
N ASP A 358 -49.41 -1.40 -3.59
CA ASP A 358 -48.98 -0.23 -4.36
C ASP A 358 -47.72 -0.56 -5.17
N ILE A 359 -47.85 -0.56 -6.50
CA ILE A 359 -46.81 -0.95 -7.43
C ILE A 359 -46.22 0.31 -8.07
N HIS A 360 -44.90 0.45 -7.94
CA HIS A 360 -44.13 1.51 -8.58
C HIS A 360 -42.97 0.90 -9.38
N ILE A 361 -42.60 1.57 -10.47
CA ILE A 361 -41.47 1.20 -11.30
C ILE A 361 -40.32 2.16 -11.02
N SER A 362 -39.16 1.62 -10.64
CA SER A 362 -37.91 2.36 -10.54
C SER A 362 -36.80 1.52 -11.18
N ASP A 363 -35.94 2.13 -11.99
CA ASP A 363 -34.83 1.46 -12.69
C ASP A 363 -35.26 0.20 -13.47
N ASN A 364 -36.38 0.28 -14.21
CA ASN A 364 -37.00 -0.85 -14.92
C ASN A 364 -37.34 -2.06 -14.03
N LYS A 365 -37.61 -1.83 -12.74
CA LYS A 365 -38.03 -2.86 -11.79
C LYS A 365 -39.35 -2.50 -11.14
N PHE A 366 -40.25 -3.47 -11.07
CA PHE A 366 -41.38 -3.40 -10.15
C PHE A 366 -40.86 -3.65 -8.74
N ILE A 367 -41.03 -2.68 -7.83
CA ILE A 367 -40.48 -2.75 -6.47
C ILE A 367 -41.61 -2.96 -5.46
N LEU A 368 -41.50 -4.05 -4.69
CA LEU A 368 -42.28 -4.27 -3.47
C LEU A 368 -41.34 -4.02 -2.27
N GLU A 369 -41.53 -2.90 -1.58
CA GLU A 369 -40.62 -2.44 -0.50
C GLU A 369 -40.89 -3.07 0.87
N THR A 370 -42.06 -3.68 1.05
CA THR A 370 -42.53 -4.14 2.36
C THR A 370 -42.42 -5.66 2.50
N PHE A 371 -41.81 -6.10 3.59
CA PHE A 371 -41.61 -7.52 3.91
C PHE A 371 -42.26 -7.87 5.24
N GLU A 372 -42.91 -9.03 5.28
CA GLU A 372 -43.42 -9.66 6.49
C GLU A 372 -42.37 -10.57 7.12
N ILE A 373 -42.15 -10.43 8.43
CA ILE A 373 -41.24 -11.32 9.16
C ILE A 373 -42.07 -12.37 9.86
N VAL A 374 -41.74 -13.63 9.59
CA VAL A 374 -42.50 -14.78 10.04
C VAL A 374 -41.63 -15.64 10.95
N ASN A 375 -42.19 -16.08 12.08
CA ASN A 375 -41.62 -17.14 12.91
C ASN A 375 -42.39 -18.44 12.66
N ILE A 376 -41.68 -19.50 12.28
CA ILE A 376 -42.30 -20.80 12.04
C ILE A 376 -42.56 -21.48 13.39
N GLY A 377 -43.84 -21.57 13.78
CA GLY A 377 -44.28 -22.28 14.97
C GLY A 377 -44.43 -23.79 14.74
N ARG A 378 -44.89 -24.52 15.76
CA ARG A 378 -45.11 -25.98 15.70
C ARG A 378 -46.24 -26.38 14.73
N GLU A 379 -47.26 -25.54 14.61
CA GLU A 379 -48.47 -25.84 13.82
C GLU A 379 -48.81 -24.75 12.79
N LYS A 380 -48.39 -23.50 13.03
CA LYS A 380 -48.69 -22.35 12.16
C LYS A 380 -47.54 -21.36 12.12
N GLN A 381 -47.40 -20.70 10.98
CA GLN A 381 -46.57 -19.51 10.81
C GLN A 381 -47.17 -18.35 11.63
N ARG A 382 -46.32 -17.58 12.32
CA ARG A 382 -46.73 -16.42 13.11
C ARG A 382 -46.02 -15.17 12.62
N ARG A 383 -46.78 -14.14 12.24
CA ARG A 383 -46.26 -12.81 11.93
C ARG A 383 -45.60 -12.20 13.17
N ILE A 384 -44.33 -11.86 13.08
CA ILE A 384 -43.55 -11.19 14.14
C ILE A 384 -43.63 -9.68 14.02
N GLY A 385 -43.59 -9.16 12.79
CA GLY A 385 -43.56 -7.72 12.47
C GLY A 385 -43.47 -7.49 10.96
N LEU A 386 -43.46 -6.21 10.56
CA LEU A 386 -43.26 -5.80 9.17
C LEU A 386 -41.95 -5.00 9.06
N TRP A 387 -41.28 -5.14 7.93
CA TRP A 387 -40.12 -4.34 7.54
C TRP A 387 -40.50 -3.44 6.36
N SER A 388 -40.41 -2.12 6.55
CA SER A 388 -40.72 -1.11 5.53
C SER A 388 -39.87 0.14 5.77
N GLY A 389 -39.41 0.80 4.70
CA GLY A 389 -38.67 2.06 4.78
C GLY A 389 -37.38 2.03 5.62
N GLY A 390 -36.77 0.86 5.82
CA GLY A 390 -35.58 0.71 6.65
C GLY A 390 -35.83 0.54 8.15
N SER A 391 -37.07 0.25 8.58
CA SER A 391 -37.43 0.07 9.99
C SER A 391 -38.36 -1.12 10.21
N PHE A 392 -38.29 -1.69 11.42
CA PHE A 392 -39.19 -2.77 11.86
C PHE A 392 -40.39 -2.21 12.63
N SER A 393 -41.60 -2.54 12.20
CA SER A 393 -42.83 -2.27 12.95
C SER A 393 -43.16 -3.42 13.92
N GLN A 394 -43.71 -3.07 15.10
CA GLN A 394 -44.17 -3.95 16.20
C GLN A 394 -43.56 -5.36 16.26
N ARG A 395 -42.69 -5.62 17.25
CA ARG A 395 -42.09 -6.95 17.46
C ARG A 395 -42.87 -7.80 18.45
N ARG A 396 -43.53 -8.83 17.97
CA ARG A 396 -44.03 -9.93 18.82
C ARG A 396 -42.86 -10.82 19.28
N GLN A 397 -43.06 -11.55 20.37
CA GLN A 397 -42.02 -12.41 20.95
C GLN A 397 -41.64 -13.56 19.99
N ILE A 398 -40.35 -13.70 19.69
CA ILE A 398 -39.81 -14.75 18.82
C ILE A 398 -39.59 -16.05 19.61
N VAL A 399 -39.99 -17.18 19.02
CA VAL A 399 -39.64 -18.52 19.51
C VAL A 399 -38.50 -19.06 18.66
N TRP A 400 -37.45 -19.53 19.32
CA TRP A 400 -36.25 -20.07 18.69
C TRP A 400 -36.34 -21.60 18.56
N PRO A 401 -35.45 -22.23 17.76
CA PRO A 401 -35.33 -23.68 17.69
C PRO A 401 -35.24 -24.33 19.07
N GLY A 402 -35.81 -25.53 19.21
CA GLY A 402 -36.02 -26.19 20.51
C GLY A 402 -37.19 -25.62 21.34
N GLY A 403 -37.92 -24.62 20.84
CA GLY A 403 -39.05 -23.99 21.56
C GLY A 403 -38.63 -22.98 22.62
N SER A 404 -37.34 -22.59 22.66
CA SER A 404 -36.82 -21.64 23.63
C SER A 404 -37.24 -20.21 23.30
N ARG A 405 -37.46 -19.41 24.35
CA ARG A 405 -37.64 -17.95 24.25
C ARG A 405 -36.32 -17.20 24.48
N LYS A 406 -35.23 -17.90 24.81
CA LYS A 406 -33.91 -17.30 25.01
C LYS A 406 -33.28 -17.05 23.66
N ILE A 407 -32.80 -15.82 23.46
CA ILE A 407 -32.05 -15.44 22.26
C ILE A 407 -30.80 -16.31 22.18
N PRO A 408 -30.56 -17.01 21.06
CA PRO A 408 -29.33 -17.75 20.82
C PRO A 408 -28.14 -16.80 20.97
N ARG A 409 -27.33 -16.97 22.01
CA ARG A 409 -26.04 -16.25 22.13
C ARG A 409 -24.95 -17.12 21.52
N HIS A 410 -23.82 -16.50 21.12
CA HIS A 410 -22.62 -17.26 20.79
C HIS A 410 -22.43 -18.35 21.83
N ARG A 411 -22.14 -19.57 21.38
CA ARG A 411 -21.87 -20.72 22.24
C ARG A 411 -20.60 -20.43 23.04
N VAL A 412 -20.72 -19.61 24.09
CA VAL A 412 -19.97 -19.83 25.30
C VAL A 412 -20.52 -21.15 25.77
N LEU A 413 -19.73 -22.21 25.60
CA LEU A 413 -19.86 -23.38 26.45
C LEU A 413 -19.67 -22.88 27.88
N ALA A 414 -20.73 -22.33 28.46
CA ALA A 414 -20.93 -22.24 29.88
C ALA A 414 -21.53 -23.58 30.29
N GLU A 415 -20.74 -24.64 30.09
CA GLU A 415 -20.82 -25.76 31.01
C GLU A 415 -20.04 -25.32 32.24
N LYS A 416 -20.80 -25.17 33.33
CA LYS A 416 -20.38 -25.02 34.73
C LYS A 416 -18.88 -25.22 34.97
N GLY A 417 -18.14 -24.14 35.19
CA GLY A 417 -16.89 -24.16 35.97
C GLY A 417 -15.73 -25.03 35.47
N GLU A 418 -15.85 -25.73 34.35
CA GLU A 418 -14.79 -26.57 33.81
C GLU A 418 -13.88 -25.74 32.90
N LYS A 419 -12.59 -25.69 33.25
CA LYS A 419 -11.57 -25.05 32.42
C LYS A 419 -11.47 -25.82 31.12
N LYS A 420 -11.50 -25.12 29.99
CA LYS A 420 -11.36 -25.76 28.68
C LYS A 420 -9.91 -26.21 28.50
N LEU A 421 -9.71 -27.49 28.21
CA LEU A 421 -8.39 -28.06 27.94
C LEU A 421 -7.87 -27.61 26.57
N LEU A 422 -6.62 -27.13 26.53
CA LEU A 422 -5.87 -26.77 25.33
C LEU A 422 -4.70 -27.72 25.19
N ARG A 423 -4.70 -28.54 24.13
CA ARG A 423 -3.63 -29.50 23.84
C ARG A 423 -2.56 -28.82 23.00
N VAL A 424 -1.41 -28.56 23.63
CA VAL A 424 -0.33 -27.76 23.07
C VAL A 424 0.87 -28.63 22.77
N LEU A 425 1.24 -28.73 21.50
CA LEU A 425 2.47 -29.40 21.08
C LEU A 425 3.69 -28.55 21.48
N VAL A 426 4.73 -29.18 22.03
CA VAL A 426 5.97 -28.49 22.43
C VAL A 426 7.18 -29.11 21.77
N THR A 427 8.10 -28.29 21.25
CA THR A 427 9.36 -28.78 20.66
C THR A 427 10.23 -29.45 21.74
N ALA A 428 10.40 -30.78 21.67
CA ALA A 428 11.05 -31.59 22.70
C ALA A 428 12.50 -31.98 22.32
N GLY A 429 13.19 -31.11 21.58
CA GLY A 429 14.56 -31.34 21.13
C GLY A 429 15.63 -31.07 22.18
N ASN A 430 15.31 -30.31 23.24
CA ASN A 430 16.20 -29.92 24.34
C ASN A 430 17.59 -29.38 23.91
N LYS A 431 17.71 -28.86 22.68
CA LYS A 431 18.98 -28.40 22.10
C LYS A 431 19.50 -27.13 22.77
N VAL A 432 18.58 -26.27 23.19
CA VAL A 432 18.83 -25.00 23.89
C VAL A 432 17.85 -24.91 25.07
N PRO A 433 18.22 -25.47 26.24
CA PRO A 433 17.31 -25.60 27.38
C PRO A 433 16.70 -24.28 27.89
N ASN A 434 17.40 -23.15 27.69
CA ASN A 434 16.93 -21.81 28.07
C ASN A 434 15.67 -21.39 27.28
N LEU A 435 15.51 -21.85 26.04
CA LEU A 435 14.33 -21.54 25.21
C LEU A 435 13.19 -22.51 25.50
N VAL A 436 13.49 -23.80 25.44
CA VAL A 436 12.54 -24.89 25.73
C VAL A 436 13.30 -26.09 26.29
N SER A 437 12.83 -26.61 27.42
CA SER A 437 13.30 -27.82 28.06
C SER A 437 12.11 -28.67 28.51
N VAL A 438 12.06 -29.91 28.01
CA VAL A 438 11.09 -30.92 28.40
C VAL A 438 11.81 -32.03 29.16
N ARG A 439 11.48 -32.22 30.44
CA ARG A 439 12.04 -33.28 31.29
C ARG A 439 10.91 -34.13 31.87
N PRO A 440 10.94 -35.46 31.75
CA PRO A 440 10.01 -36.30 32.48
C PRO A 440 10.26 -36.16 33.98
N ASP A 441 9.21 -35.92 34.74
CA ASP A 441 9.26 -35.94 36.20
C ASP A 441 9.55 -37.38 36.67
N PRO A 442 10.64 -37.63 37.42
CA PRO A 442 11.02 -38.96 37.86
C PRO A 442 10.00 -39.64 38.79
N GLU A 443 9.10 -38.90 39.45
CA GLU A 443 8.11 -39.48 40.38
C GLU A 443 6.73 -39.71 39.73
N THR A 444 6.27 -38.79 38.87
CA THR A 444 4.90 -38.83 38.30
C THR A 444 4.86 -39.32 36.85
N GLY A 445 6.00 -39.38 36.16
CA GLY A 445 6.06 -39.69 34.72
C GLY A 445 5.50 -38.59 33.80
N VAL A 446 5.00 -37.48 34.37
CA VAL A 446 4.46 -36.34 33.63
C VAL A 446 5.62 -35.47 33.12
N ASN A 447 5.53 -35.01 31.87
CA ASN A 447 6.57 -34.15 31.30
C ASN A 447 6.50 -32.74 31.88
N THR A 448 7.52 -32.34 32.64
CA THR A 448 7.72 -30.95 33.05
C THR A 448 8.28 -30.14 31.88
N VAL A 449 7.59 -29.06 31.54
CA VAL A 449 7.95 -28.16 30.43
C VAL A 449 8.30 -26.78 30.96
N SER A 450 9.50 -26.32 30.63
CA SER A 450 10.08 -25.04 31.09
C SER A 450 10.86 -24.36 29.96
N GLY A 451 11.20 -23.08 30.12
CA GLY A 451 11.94 -22.28 29.13
C GLY A 451 11.21 -21.00 28.74
N PHE A 452 11.96 -20.06 28.15
CA PHE A 452 11.48 -18.74 27.76
C PHE A 452 10.19 -18.79 26.92
N CYS A 453 10.16 -19.60 25.85
CA CYS A 453 9.00 -19.66 24.94
C CYS A 453 7.73 -20.16 25.66
N VAL A 454 7.90 -21.03 26.65
CA VAL A 454 6.82 -21.63 27.43
C VAL A 454 6.30 -20.65 28.48
N GLU A 455 7.18 -19.89 29.12
CA GLU A 455 6.78 -18.84 30.07
C GLU A 455 5.97 -17.74 29.36
N VAL A 456 6.45 -17.27 28.20
CA VAL A 456 5.72 -16.28 27.39
C VAL A 456 4.34 -16.80 26.99
N PHE A 457 4.24 -18.05 26.55
CA PHE A 457 2.96 -18.65 26.18
C PHE A 457 1.99 -18.76 27.36
N LYS A 458 2.45 -19.26 28.52
CA LYS A 458 1.62 -19.38 29.74
C LYS A 458 1.10 -18.01 30.17
N THR A 459 1.94 -16.99 30.16
CA THR A 459 1.55 -15.61 30.51
C THR A 459 0.52 -15.05 29.52
N CYS A 460 0.66 -15.31 28.23
CA CYS A 460 -0.30 -14.84 27.22
C CYS A 460 -1.64 -15.59 27.28
N ILE A 461 -1.66 -16.87 27.70
CA ILE A 461 -2.89 -17.66 27.79
C ILE A 461 -3.64 -17.48 29.11
N ALA A 462 -2.93 -17.13 30.19
CA ALA A 462 -3.51 -16.97 31.53
C ALA A 462 -4.81 -16.13 31.58
N PRO A 463 -4.96 -15.00 30.85
CA PRO A 463 -6.19 -14.21 30.85
C PRO A 463 -7.42 -14.93 30.29
N PHE A 464 -7.25 -16.02 29.54
CA PHE A 464 -8.33 -16.70 28.81
C PHE A 464 -8.87 -17.95 29.51
N ASN A 465 -8.40 -18.26 30.74
CA ASN A 465 -8.91 -19.35 31.60
C ASN A 465 -8.92 -20.75 30.94
N TYR A 466 -7.85 -21.10 30.24
CA TYR A 466 -7.62 -22.45 29.68
C TYR A 466 -6.79 -23.31 30.63
N GLU A 467 -7.03 -24.61 30.63
CA GLU A 467 -6.12 -25.61 31.19
C GLU A 467 -5.17 -26.09 30.09
N LEU A 468 -3.87 -26.20 30.38
CA LEU A 468 -2.84 -26.47 29.39
C LEU A 468 -2.30 -27.89 29.53
N GLU A 469 -2.44 -28.70 28.49
CA GLU A 469 -1.77 -29.99 28.37
C GLU A 469 -0.62 -29.86 27.36
N PHE A 470 0.62 -30.03 27.81
CA PHE A 470 1.79 -29.97 26.93
C PHE A 470 2.19 -31.36 26.45
N ILE A 471 2.25 -31.52 25.13
CA ILE A 471 2.54 -32.80 24.49
C ILE A 471 3.88 -32.67 23.75
N PRO A 472 4.91 -33.45 24.13
CA PRO A 472 6.23 -33.33 23.51
C PRO A 472 6.23 -33.83 22.07
N TYR A 473 6.82 -33.03 21.18
CA TYR A 473 7.03 -33.36 19.78
C TYR A 473 8.52 -33.41 19.45
N ARG A 474 8.99 -34.55 18.94
CA ARG A 474 10.38 -34.76 18.51
C ARG A 474 10.41 -34.86 16.98
N GLY A 475 10.65 -33.73 16.30
CA GLY A 475 10.68 -33.64 14.84
C GLY A 475 11.04 -32.23 14.35
N ASN A 476 10.94 -32.00 13.04
CA ASN A 476 11.14 -30.68 12.44
C ASN A 476 9.89 -29.80 12.59
N ASN A 477 10.07 -28.49 12.74
CA ASN A 477 9.03 -27.47 12.86
C ASN A 477 8.12 -27.39 11.61
N ASP A 478 8.60 -27.77 10.42
CA ASP A 478 7.74 -27.85 9.22
C ASP A 478 6.72 -28.99 9.33
N ASN A 479 7.17 -30.16 9.81
CA ASN A 479 6.30 -31.31 10.04
C ASN A 479 5.35 -31.05 11.22
N LEU A 480 5.76 -30.25 12.20
CA LEU A 480 4.91 -29.79 13.30
C LEU A 480 3.75 -28.95 12.79
N ALA A 481 3.99 -27.99 11.89
CA ALA A 481 2.95 -27.18 11.26
C ALA A 481 1.96 -28.05 10.47
N TYR A 482 2.48 -28.99 9.68
CA TYR A 482 1.66 -29.93 8.92
C TYR A 482 0.82 -30.84 9.84
N LEU A 483 1.40 -31.36 10.93
CA LEU A 483 0.71 -32.17 11.93
C LEU A 483 -0.43 -31.40 12.59
N LEU A 484 -0.19 -30.16 12.99
CA LEU A 484 -1.22 -29.30 13.60
C LEU A 484 -2.39 -29.03 12.63
N SER A 485 -2.11 -28.95 11.33
CA SER A 485 -3.15 -28.75 10.31
C SER A 485 -3.95 -30.02 9.98
N THR A 486 -3.30 -31.20 10.00
CA THR A 486 -3.91 -32.48 9.61
C THR A 486 -4.64 -33.16 10.75
N GLN A 487 -4.19 -32.96 11.99
CA GLN A 487 -4.80 -33.52 13.21
C GLN A 487 -5.45 -32.43 14.05
N SER A 488 -6.29 -31.61 13.41
CA SER A 488 -7.01 -30.50 14.06
C SER A 488 -8.02 -30.95 15.12
N ASP A 489 -8.34 -32.24 15.17
CA ASP A 489 -9.16 -32.87 16.20
C ASP A 489 -8.35 -33.21 17.48
N LYS A 490 -7.02 -33.27 17.40
CA LYS A 490 -6.14 -33.72 18.49
C LYS A 490 -5.29 -32.63 19.13
N TYR A 491 -4.87 -31.61 18.38
CA TYR A 491 -3.95 -30.59 18.86
C TYR A 491 -4.44 -29.20 18.51
N ASP A 492 -4.39 -28.26 19.47
CA ASP A 492 -4.98 -26.93 19.32
C ASP A 492 -3.94 -25.85 19.00
N ALA A 493 -2.72 -26.00 19.52
CA ALA A 493 -1.62 -25.04 19.34
C ALA A 493 -0.25 -25.73 19.37
N ALA A 494 0.79 -25.02 18.95
CA ALA A 494 2.18 -25.44 19.15
C ALA A 494 3.08 -24.28 19.62
N VAL A 495 3.99 -24.61 20.53
CA VAL A 495 4.88 -23.67 21.24
C VAL A 495 6.31 -24.16 21.20
N GLY A 496 7.23 -23.24 20.97
CA GLY A 496 8.66 -23.48 21.05
C GLY A 496 9.45 -22.43 20.29
N ASP A 497 10.71 -22.75 20.01
CA ASP A 497 11.63 -22.00 19.15
C ASP A 497 11.23 -22.13 17.66
N ILE A 498 10.07 -21.57 17.33
CA ILE A 498 9.40 -21.75 16.05
C ILE A 498 9.46 -20.46 15.23
N THR A 499 10.36 -20.41 14.25
CA THR A 499 10.44 -19.31 13.30
C THR A 499 9.21 -19.26 12.38
N ILE A 500 8.65 -18.06 12.20
CA ILE A 500 7.55 -17.81 11.27
C ILE A 500 8.10 -17.85 9.83
N THR A 501 7.61 -18.75 8.99
CA THR A 501 8.02 -18.87 7.58
C THR A 501 6.80 -18.95 6.67
N SER A 502 6.94 -18.49 5.42
CA SER A 502 5.86 -18.51 4.42
C SER A 502 5.28 -19.91 4.20
N ASN A 503 6.15 -20.93 4.15
CA ASN A 503 5.73 -22.32 3.97
C ASN A 503 4.86 -22.82 5.15
N ARG A 504 5.24 -22.51 6.40
CA ARG A 504 4.45 -22.91 7.58
C ARG A 504 3.11 -22.18 7.65
N SER A 505 3.09 -20.90 7.26
CA SER A 505 1.86 -20.07 7.22
C SER A 505 0.79 -20.57 6.24
N LEU A 506 1.13 -21.49 5.32
CA LEU A 506 0.13 -22.15 4.49
C LEU A 506 -0.77 -23.08 5.33
N TYR A 507 -0.22 -23.72 6.36
CA TYR A 507 -0.87 -24.78 7.14
C TYR A 507 -1.48 -24.27 8.45
N VAL A 508 -0.85 -23.28 9.09
CA VAL A 508 -1.21 -22.80 10.44
C VAL A 508 -1.21 -21.27 10.47
N ASP A 509 -1.94 -20.69 11.43
CA ASP A 509 -1.87 -19.25 11.70
C ASP A 509 -0.88 -18.98 12.83
N PHE A 510 -0.10 -17.92 12.66
CA PHE A 510 0.90 -17.48 13.65
C PHE A 510 0.42 -16.27 14.43
N THR A 511 0.83 -16.20 15.70
CA THR A 511 0.76 -14.96 16.47
C THR A 511 1.78 -13.94 15.99
N LEU A 512 1.68 -12.70 16.46
CA LEU A 512 2.80 -11.75 16.39
C LEU A 512 4.08 -12.38 16.96
N PRO A 513 5.25 -12.09 16.38
CA PRO A 513 6.50 -12.61 16.89
C PRO A 513 6.77 -12.04 18.28
N TYR A 514 7.28 -12.85 19.20
CA TYR A 514 7.56 -12.45 20.58
C TYR A 514 9.06 -12.34 20.90
N THR A 515 9.94 -12.67 19.94
CA THR A 515 11.40 -12.45 20.02
C THR A 515 11.88 -11.41 19.03
N ASP A 516 13.14 -11.00 19.20
CA ASP A 516 13.87 -10.21 18.21
C ASP A 516 13.96 -10.95 16.86
N ILE A 517 13.86 -10.15 15.81
CA ILE A 517 13.72 -10.58 14.42
C ILE A 517 15.09 -10.50 13.74
N GLY A 518 15.53 -11.59 13.09
CA GLY A 518 16.74 -11.61 12.28
C GLY A 518 17.79 -12.63 12.68
N ILE A 519 18.88 -12.62 11.92
CA ILE A 519 20.08 -13.45 12.07
C ILE A 519 21.22 -12.53 12.49
N GLY A 520 22.00 -12.97 13.48
CA GLY A 520 23.21 -12.27 13.91
C GLY A 520 24.49 -13.03 13.51
N ILE A 521 25.60 -12.32 13.54
CA ILE A 521 26.95 -12.90 13.40
C ILE A 521 27.72 -12.64 14.69
N LEU A 522 28.24 -13.70 15.29
CA LEU A 522 28.97 -13.66 16.55
C LEU A 522 30.43 -14.10 16.36
N THR A 523 31.36 -13.34 16.95
CA THR A 523 32.80 -13.62 16.91
C THR A 523 33.45 -13.41 18.29
N VAL A 524 34.71 -13.81 18.42
CA VAL A 524 35.52 -13.63 19.63
C VAL A 524 35.92 -12.16 19.78
N LYS A 525 35.75 -11.60 20.97
CA LYS A 525 36.07 -10.20 21.28
C LYS A 525 37.58 -9.95 21.20
N LYS A 526 38.05 -9.09 20.28
CA LYS A 526 39.46 -8.67 20.20
C LYS A 526 39.84 -7.80 21.41
N LYS A 527 41.00 -8.06 22.03
CA LYS A 527 41.54 -7.25 23.16
C LYS A 527 41.79 -5.79 22.73
N SER A 528 41.52 -4.84 23.63
CA SER A 528 41.53 -3.39 23.36
C SER A 528 42.88 -2.84 22.85
N GLN A 529 42.84 -1.91 21.91
CA GLN A 529 44.01 -1.20 21.36
C GLN A 529 44.67 -0.25 22.39
N GLY A 530 46.00 -0.09 22.32
CA GLY A 530 46.81 0.64 23.32
C GLY A 530 46.88 2.17 23.12
N MET A 531 47.52 2.87 24.06
CA MET A 531 47.62 4.35 24.13
C MET A 531 48.32 5.05 22.93
N TRP A 532 48.97 4.28 22.05
CA TRP A 532 49.81 4.77 20.94
C TRP A 532 49.18 4.55 19.56
N THR A 533 47.86 4.34 19.49
CA THR A 533 47.11 4.04 18.25
C THR A 533 47.34 5.01 17.09
N PHE A 534 47.75 6.25 17.36
CA PHE A 534 48.04 7.23 16.31
C PHE A 534 49.32 6.92 15.49
N PHE A 535 50.17 5.99 15.93
CA PHE A 535 51.31 5.51 15.11
C PHE A 535 50.95 4.36 14.17
N ASP A 536 49.83 3.66 14.41
CA ASP A 536 49.38 2.50 13.64
C ASP A 536 49.19 2.73 12.13
N PRO A 537 48.81 3.94 11.63
CA PRO A 537 48.60 4.16 10.20
C PRO A 537 49.84 4.02 9.30
N PHE A 538 51.06 4.06 9.85
CA PHE A 538 52.29 3.86 9.07
C PHE A 538 53.23 2.87 9.76
N GLU A 539 53.94 2.09 8.95
CA GLU A 539 55.00 1.23 9.47
C GLU A 539 56.13 2.05 10.10
N LYS A 540 56.79 1.46 11.10
CA LYS A 540 57.94 2.08 11.77
C LYS A 540 59.06 2.48 10.80
N SER A 541 59.25 1.70 9.73
CA SER A 541 60.18 1.95 8.64
C SER A 541 59.90 3.28 7.93
N LEU A 542 58.63 3.56 7.62
CA LEU A 542 58.20 4.76 6.92
C LEU A 542 58.32 6.02 7.80
N TRP A 543 58.02 5.89 9.09
CA TRP A 543 58.25 6.97 10.07
C TRP A 543 59.73 7.37 10.16
N LEU A 544 60.62 6.37 10.25
CA LEU A 544 62.07 6.60 10.31
C LEU A 544 62.61 7.20 9.01
N ALA A 545 62.18 6.69 7.85
CA ALA A 545 62.57 7.23 6.56
C ALA A 545 62.12 8.68 6.38
N SER A 546 60.87 9.00 6.74
CA SER A 546 60.34 10.37 6.67
C SER A 546 61.13 11.34 7.54
N GLY A 547 61.50 10.93 8.76
CA GLY A 547 62.36 11.70 9.66
C GLY A 547 63.78 11.90 9.12
N ALA A 548 64.36 10.91 8.44
CA ALA A 548 65.69 11.02 7.84
C ALA A 548 65.72 11.97 6.64
N PHE A 549 64.76 11.85 5.72
CA PHE A 549 64.64 12.73 4.55
C PHE A 549 64.31 14.18 4.93
N PHE A 550 63.61 14.37 6.05
CA PHE A 550 63.39 15.67 6.66
C PHE A 550 64.69 16.37 7.04
N VAL A 551 65.55 15.70 7.82
CA VAL A 551 66.84 16.27 8.23
C VAL A 551 67.74 16.50 7.01
N LEU A 552 67.75 15.56 6.07
CA LEU A 552 68.50 15.68 4.82
C LEU A 552 68.09 16.92 4.02
N THR A 553 66.79 17.18 3.89
CA THR A 553 66.28 18.34 3.14
C THR A 553 66.70 19.65 3.80
N GLY A 554 66.63 19.74 5.14
CA GLY A 554 67.11 20.90 5.90
C GLY A 554 68.60 21.17 5.68
N ILE A 555 69.43 20.11 5.66
CA ILE A 555 70.87 20.20 5.41
C ILE A 555 71.16 20.68 3.97
N VAL A 556 70.47 20.12 2.97
CA VAL A 556 70.72 20.47 1.57
C VAL A 556 70.29 21.90 1.28
N VAL A 557 69.15 22.36 1.80
CA VAL A 557 68.72 23.76 1.65
C VAL A 557 69.71 24.70 2.32
N TRP A 558 70.18 24.38 3.54
CA TRP A 558 71.20 25.17 4.20
C TRP A 558 72.52 25.23 3.40
N LEU A 559 73.01 24.10 2.87
CA LEU A 559 74.23 24.09 2.05
C LEU A 559 74.12 24.99 0.82
N VAL A 560 72.93 25.02 0.19
CA VAL A 560 72.66 25.82 -0.99
C VAL A 560 72.50 27.31 -0.64
N GLU A 561 71.76 27.65 0.40
CA GLU A 561 71.41 29.03 0.77
C GLU A 561 72.49 29.75 1.59
N ARG A 562 73.29 29.04 2.41
CA ARG A 562 74.29 29.66 3.33
C ARG A 562 75.30 30.58 2.66
N SER A 563 75.56 30.40 1.37
CA SER A 563 76.54 31.20 0.62
C SER A 563 76.00 32.58 0.20
N VAL A 564 74.69 32.79 0.23
CA VAL A 564 74.04 33.99 -0.34
C VAL A 564 73.01 34.60 0.60
N ASN A 565 72.34 33.79 1.42
CA ASN A 565 71.25 34.25 2.28
C ASN A 565 71.74 34.51 3.71
N PRO A 566 71.66 35.77 4.21
CA PRO A 566 72.09 36.11 5.56
C PRO A 566 71.24 35.44 6.65
N GLU A 567 70.00 35.03 6.36
CA GLU A 567 69.13 34.30 7.31
C GLU A 567 69.66 32.89 7.63
N PHE A 568 70.53 32.34 6.79
CA PHE A 568 71.16 31.02 6.95
C PHE A 568 72.63 31.11 7.40
N GLN A 569 73.10 32.31 7.76
CA GLN A 569 74.45 32.60 8.26
C GLN A 569 74.40 32.97 9.75
N GLY A 570 75.48 32.73 10.50
CA GLY A 570 75.51 32.98 11.95
C GLY A 570 76.53 32.09 12.68
N SER A 571 76.45 32.03 14.02
CA SER A 571 77.26 31.10 14.81
C SER A 571 76.88 29.65 14.51
N TRP A 572 77.77 28.69 14.79
CA TRP A 572 77.53 27.28 14.46
C TRP A 572 76.24 26.72 15.09
N GLY A 573 75.89 27.16 16.31
CA GLY A 573 74.62 26.82 16.96
C GLY A 573 73.39 27.42 16.28
N GLN A 574 73.47 28.66 15.79
CA GLN A 574 72.39 29.29 15.03
C GLN A 574 72.19 28.62 13.67
N GLN A 575 73.27 28.24 12.99
CA GLN A 575 73.18 27.53 11.71
C GLN A 575 72.54 26.16 11.87
N LEU A 576 72.92 25.39 12.91
CA LEU A 576 72.30 24.10 13.20
C LEU A 576 70.83 24.24 13.59
N SER A 577 70.48 25.27 14.36
CA SER A 577 69.10 25.58 14.71
C SER A 577 68.27 25.94 13.48
N MET A 578 68.80 26.78 12.58
CA MET A 578 68.13 27.15 11.33
C MET A 578 67.98 25.98 10.37
N MET A 579 68.94 25.05 10.30
CA MET A 579 68.81 23.81 9.53
C MET A 579 67.60 22.97 9.95
N LEU A 580 67.46 22.76 11.26
CA LEU A 580 66.38 21.94 11.82
C LEU A 580 65.04 22.69 11.83
N TRP A 581 65.04 23.98 12.15
CA TRP A 581 63.86 24.83 12.17
C TRP A 581 63.27 25.01 10.77
N PHE A 582 64.10 25.32 9.78
CA PHE A 582 63.63 25.47 8.40
C PHE A 582 63.04 24.16 7.89
N GLY A 583 63.72 23.03 8.11
CA GLY A 583 63.16 21.71 7.85
C GLY A 583 61.78 21.54 8.50
N PHE A 584 61.68 21.79 9.81
CA PHE A 584 60.44 21.62 10.60
C PHE A 584 59.29 22.47 10.08
N SER A 585 59.58 23.73 9.75
CA SER A 585 58.60 24.68 9.23
C SER A 585 57.99 24.25 7.89
N THR A 586 58.69 23.44 7.08
CA THR A 586 58.14 22.89 5.83
C THR A 586 57.09 21.79 6.05
N ILE A 587 57.18 21.02 7.14
CA ILE A 587 56.20 19.95 7.46
C ILE A 587 54.85 20.56 7.85
N VAL A 588 54.86 21.65 8.61
CA VAL A 588 53.67 22.33 9.11
C VAL A 588 53.23 23.51 8.22
N PHE A 589 53.80 23.64 7.03
CA PHE A 589 53.55 24.73 6.08
C PHE A 589 53.72 26.14 6.68
N ALA A 590 54.67 26.33 7.60
CA ALA A 590 54.88 27.57 8.37
C ALA A 590 56.24 28.25 8.12
N HIS A 591 56.94 27.95 7.02
CA HIS A 591 58.23 28.57 6.70
C HIS A 591 58.06 30.07 6.42
N ARG A 592 58.88 30.92 7.06
CA ARG A 592 58.82 32.40 6.95
C ARG A 592 60.01 32.97 6.18
N GLU A 593 61.06 32.18 6.01
CA GLU A 593 62.35 32.54 5.43
C GLU A 593 62.26 32.62 3.91
N LYS A 594 62.82 33.70 3.33
CA LYS A 594 62.77 33.93 1.88
C LYS A 594 63.95 33.24 1.20
N LEU A 595 63.68 32.15 0.47
CA LEU A 595 64.70 31.46 -0.34
C LEU A 595 65.16 32.33 -1.51
N GLN A 596 66.47 32.54 -1.65
CA GLN A 596 67.05 33.42 -2.69
C GLN A 596 67.40 32.65 -3.96
N LYS A 597 67.89 31.41 -3.86
CA LYS A 597 68.28 30.62 -5.04
C LYS A 597 67.10 29.86 -5.65
N MET A 598 67.11 29.72 -6.98
CA MET A 598 66.10 28.92 -7.68
C MET A 598 66.20 27.42 -7.39
N SER A 599 67.41 26.92 -7.11
CA SER A 599 67.65 25.50 -6.80
C SER A 599 67.07 25.07 -5.45
N SER A 600 67.14 25.93 -4.42
CA SER A 600 66.54 25.68 -3.11
C SER A 600 65.02 25.76 -3.19
N ARG A 601 64.47 26.71 -3.95
CA ARG A 601 63.02 26.82 -4.22
C ARG A 601 62.48 25.55 -4.90
N PHE A 602 63.17 25.05 -5.92
CA PHE A 602 62.77 23.81 -6.60
C PHE A 602 62.79 22.61 -5.64
N LEU A 603 63.86 22.45 -4.85
CA LEU A 603 63.98 21.37 -3.87
C LEU A 603 62.85 21.42 -2.82
N VAL A 604 62.53 22.62 -2.31
CA VAL A 604 61.46 22.80 -1.34
C VAL A 604 60.08 22.55 -1.95
N ILE A 605 59.83 22.93 -3.20
CA ILE A 605 58.57 22.60 -3.90
C ILE A 605 58.37 21.08 -4.00
N VAL A 606 59.41 20.34 -4.38
CA VAL A 606 59.37 18.87 -4.45
C VAL A 606 59.13 18.27 -3.06
N TRP A 607 59.82 18.77 -2.03
CA TRP A 607 59.66 18.28 -0.66
C TRP A 607 58.25 18.55 -0.09
N VAL A 608 57.71 19.74 -0.32
CA VAL A 608 56.35 20.11 0.09
C VAL A 608 55.31 19.19 -0.59
N PHE A 609 55.53 18.82 -1.85
CA PHE A 609 54.69 17.85 -2.54
C PHE A 609 54.75 16.45 -1.89
N VAL A 610 55.93 15.99 -1.47
CA VAL A 610 56.10 14.72 -0.74
C VAL A 610 55.39 14.77 0.62
N VAL A 611 55.53 15.86 1.38
CA VAL A 611 54.85 16.07 2.66
C VAL A 611 53.32 16.07 2.49
N LEU A 612 52.80 16.69 1.43
CA LEU A 612 51.37 16.69 1.11
C LEU A 612 50.84 15.27 0.86
N ILE A 613 51.59 14.43 0.14
CA ILE A 613 51.23 13.03 -0.09
C ILE A 613 51.25 12.23 1.23
N LEU A 614 52.30 12.39 2.03
CA LEU A 614 52.44 11.68 3.31
C LEU A 614 51.32 12.04 4.29
N THR A 615 50.97 13.33 4.42
CA THR A 615 49.89 13.79 5.29
C THR A 615 48.52 13.32 4.81
N SER A 616 48.24 13.39 3.51
CA SER A 616 46.98 12.90 2.93
C SER A 616 46.83 11.39 3.09
N SER A 617 47.91 10.63 2.88
CA SER A 617 47.94 9.17 3.05
C SER A 617 47.77 8.77 4.51
N TYR A 618 48.41 9.48 5.45
CA TYR A 618 48.24 9.25 6.89
C TYR A 618 46.78 9.44 7.32
N SER A 619 46.15 10.56 6.92
CA SER A 619 44.75 10.85 7.22
C SER A 619 43.82 9.79 6.61
N ALA A 620 44.05 9.40 5.35
CA ALA A 620 43.26 8.37 4.69
C ALA A 620 43.38 7.01 5.41
N ASN A 621 44.59 6.60 5.81
CA ASN A 621 44.79 5.31 6.44
C ASN A 621 44.31 5.26 7.90
N LEU A 622 44.42 6.37 8.64
CA LEU A 622 43.83 6.50 9.99
C LEU A 622 42.30 6.38 9.94
N THR A 623 41.68 7.03 8.95
CA THR A 623 40.22 6.99 8.73
C THR A 623 39.79 5.59 8.26
N SER A 624 40.56 4.98 7.36
CA SER A 624 40.32 3.62 6.86
C SER A 624 40.43 2.57 7.97
N THR A 625 41.45 2.62 8.81
CA THR A 625 41.64 1.67 9.93
C THR A 625 40.46 1.67 10.90
N LYS A 626 39.83 2.84 11.14
CA LYS A 626 38.61 2.93 11.96
C LYS A 626 37.36 2.44 11.20
N THR A 627 37.32 2.61 9.89
CA THR A 627 36.20 2.18 9.02
C THR A 627 36.23 0.66 8.74
N ILE A 628 37.41 0.05 8.65
CA ILE A 628 37.65 -1.37 8.35
C ILE A 628 37.21 -2.30 9.50
N SER A 629 36.81 -1.76 10.65
CA SER A 629 36.21 -2.53 11.75
C SER A 629 34.93 -3.30 11.37
N ARG A 630 34.42 -3.16 10.13
CA ARG A 630 33.15 -3.75 9.70
C ARG A 630 33.13 -4.58 8.41
N MET A 631 34.25 -4.87 7.74
CA MET A 631 34.15 -5.67 6.51
C MET A 631 35.31 -6.64 6.31
N GLN A 632 35.03 -7.93 6.53
CA GLN A 632 35.49 -9.07 5.71
C GLN A 632 34.75 -10.34 6.15
N LEU A 633 33.54 -10.56 5.60
CA LEU A 633 32.99 -11.90 5.47
C LEU A 633 33.62 -12.55 4.24
N ASN A 634 34.74 -13.26 4.44
CA ASN A 634 35.31 -14.09 3.38
C ASN A 634 34.33 -15.22 3.02
N HIS A 635 34.27 -15.51 1.72
CA HIS A 635 33.36 -16.39 0.99
C HIS A 635 33.49 -17.90 1.33
N GLN A 636 33.74 -18.24 2.59
CA GLN A 636 33.65 -19.59 3.12
C GLN A 636 32.89 -19.54 4.45
N MET A 637 31.56 -19.45 4.36
CA MET A 637 30.70 -19.56 5.53
C MET A 637 29.80 -20.78 5.41
N VAL A 638 29.90 -21.64 6.42
CA VAL A 638 29.01 -22.79 6.58
C VAL A 638 27.68 -22.27 7.11
N PHE A 639 26.66 -22.34 6.28
CA PHE A 639 25.28 -22.04 6.68
C PHE A 639 24.78 -23.09 7.67
N GLY A 640 24.53 -22.68 8.91
CA GLY A 640 23.74 -23.42 9.89
C GLY A 640 22.24 -23.37 9.61
N GLY A 641 21.82 -23.51 8.34
CA GLY A 641 20.42 -23.54 7.92
C GLY A 641 20.03 -24.96 7.54
N SER A 642 19.12 -25.57 8.30
CA SER A 642 18.67 -26.97 8.21
C SER A 642 19.65 -28.02 8.75
N THR A 643 19.16 -28.70 9.79
CA THR A 643 19.77 -29.77 10.57
C THR A 643 20.04 -31.06 9.78
N THR A 644 21.04 -31.10 8.91
CA THR A 644 21.52 -32.40 8.38
C THR A 644 23.04 -32.57 8.24
N SER A 645 23.86 -31.54 8.03
CA SER A 645 25.27 -31.78 7.68
C SER A 645 26.30 -31.76 8.83
N MET A 646 26.04 -31.13 9.98
CA MET A 646 26.99 -31.12 11.12
C MET A 646 26.48 -31.80 12.39
N THR A 647 25.18 -32.06 12.50
CA THR A 647 24.60 -32.86 13.60
C THR A 647 24.98 -34.34 13.54
N ALA A 648 25.57 -34.81 12.43
CA ALA A 648 26.11 -36.16 12.33
C ALA A 648 27.46 -36.34 13.07
N LYS A 649 28.13 -35.25 13.49
CA LYS A 649 29.40 -35.33 14.25
C LYS A 649 29.32 -34.89 15.70
N LEU A 650 28.33 -34.08 16.10
CA LEU A 650 28.13 -33.70 17.49
C LEU A 650 26.89 -34.39 18.05
N GLY A 651 27.08 -35.55 18.67
CA GLY A 651 26.03 -36.22 19.43
C GLY A 651 25.54 -35.35 20.58
N SER A 652 24.22 -35.26 20.75
CA SER A 652 23.48 -34.99 22.00
C SER A 652 24.08 -34.03 23.05
N ILE A 653 24.76 -32.96 22.66
CA ILE A 653 25.34 -31.95 23.58
C ILE A 653 24.65 -30.61 23.34
N ASN A 654 24.46 -29.85 24.42
CA ASN A 654 23.94 -28.48 24.43
C ASN A 654 24.58 -27.64 23.31
N ALA A 655 23.78 -27.16 22.36
CA ALA A 655 24.30 -26.49 21.16
C ALA A 655 25.08 -25.21 21.51
N VAL A 656 24.70 -24.52 22.59
CA VAL A 656 25.34 -23.28 23.04
C VAL A 656 26.76 -23.53 23.53
N GLU A 657 26.98 -24.60 24.29
CA GLU A 657 28.32 -24.97 24.80
C GLU A 657 29.25 -25.44 23.68
N ALA A 658 28.71 -26.21 22.73
CA ALA A 658 29.44 -26.65 21.55
C ALA A 658 29.94 -25.47 20.71
N TYR A 659 29.08 -24.48 20.43
CA TYR A 659 29.50 -23.28 19.70
C TYR A 659 30.54 -22.46 20.46
N ALA A 660 30.40 -22.34 21.79
CA ALA A 660 31.36 -21.62 22.63
C ALA A 660 32.76 -22.26 22.59
N GLN A 661 32.84 -23.59 22.69
CA GLN A 661 34.11 -24.33 22.63
C GLN A 661 34.77 -24.19 21.25
N LEU A 662 34.02 -24.38 20.16
CA LEU A 662 34.56 -24.29 18.81
C LEU A 662 35.07 -22.89 18.43
N LEU A 663 34.45 -21.83 18.97
CA LEU A 663 34.92 -20.45 18.81
C LEU A 663 36.18 -20.17 19.64
N ARG A 664 36.28 -20.71 20.86
CA ARG A 664 37.47 -20.55 21.72
C ARG A 664 38.69 -21.31 21.19
N ASP A 665 38.47 -22.51 20.68
CA ASP A 665 39.52 -23.37 20.12
C ASP A 665 39.98 -22.89 18.73
N GLY A 666 39.39 -21.82 18.19
CA GLY A 666 39.74 -21.24 16.89
C GLY A 666 39.33 -22.11 15.69
N THR A 667 38.54 -23.16 15.91
CA THR A 667 38.03 -24.05 14.84
C THR A 667 36.97 -23.33 14.00
N LEU A 668 36.15 -22.48 14.64
CA LEU A 668 35.23 -21.56 13.99
C LEU A 668 35.69 -20.12 14.24
N THR A 669 35.66 -19.28 13.20
CA THR A 669 35.97 -17.85 13.32
C THR A 669 34.72 -17.01 13.64
N HIS A 670 33.55 -17.47 13.16
CA HIS A 670 32.27 -16.80 13.30
C HIS A 670 31.15 -17.85 13.46
N VAL A 671 30.08 -17.49 14.17
CA VAL A 671 28.82 -18.25 14.23
C VAL A 671 27.68 -17.39 13.71
N ILE A 672 26.92 -17.93 12.75
CA ILE A 672 25.72 -17.30 12.20
C ILE A 672 24.49 -18.06 12.71
N ASN A 673 23.60 -17.37 13.40
CA ASN A 673 22.35 -17.97 13.87
C ASN A 673 21.28 -16.89 14.15
N GLU A 674 20.03 -17.29 14.37
CA GLU A 674 18.97 -16.35 14.78
C GLU A 674 19.34 -15.67 16.10
N ILE A 675 18.96 -14.40 16.22
CA ILE A 675 19.35 -13.53 17.33
C ILE A 675 19.09 -14.16 18.71
N PRO A 676 17.93 -14.79 19.01
CA PRO A 676 17.69 -15.37 20.33
C PRO A 676 18.72 -16.43 20.77
N TYR A 677 19.19 -17.26 19.83
CA TYR A 677 20.21 -18.27 20.13
C TYR A 677 21.57 -17.63 20.45
N LEU A 678 21.92 -16.55 19.74
CA LEU A 678 23.16 -15.82 19.97
C LEU A 678 23.09 -14.97 21.24
N SER A 679 21.93 -14.40 21.56
CA SER A 679 21.71 -13.65 22.81
C SER A 679 21.94 -14.53 24.03
N ILE A 680 21.55 -15.81 24.00
CA ILE A 680 21.85 -16.78 25.06
C ILE A 680 23.35 -17.07 25.16
N LEU A 681 24.04 -17.19 24.01
CA LEU A 681 25.49 -17.42 23.99
C LEU A 681 26.27 -16.23 24.59
N ILE A 682 25.86 -15.00 24.24
CA ILE A 682 26.43 -13.76 24.82
C ILE A 682 26.10 -13.66 26.31
N GLY A 683 24.86 -13.96 26.70
CA GLY A 683 24.42 -13.90 28.09
C GLY A 683 25.14 -14.89 29.00
N ASN A 684 25.55 -16.06 28.47
CA ASN A 684 26.36 -17.04 29.18
C ASN A 684 27.86 -16.68 29.24
N TYR A 685 28.38 -15.95 28.23
CA TYR A 685 29.81 -15.61 28.10
C TYR A 685 30.04 -14.16 27.64
N PRO A 686 29.62 -13.15 28.45
CA PRO A 686 29.57 -11.75 28.02
C PRO A 686 30.94 -11.11 27.76
N ASN A 687 32.01 -11.69 28.30
CA ASN A 687 33.37 -11.16 28.16
C ASN A 687 34.12 -11.72 26.95
N ASP A 688 33.67 -12.83 26.39
CA ASP A 688 34.43 -13.60 25.40
C ASP A 688 33.94 -13.35 23.97
N PHE A 689 32.65 -13.05 23.79
CA PHE A 689 32.01 -12.95 22.48
C PHE A 689 31.33 -11.60 22.27
N VAL A 690 31.25 -11.20 21.01
CA VAL A 690 30.56 -9.97 20.59
C VAL A 690 29.78 -10.23 19.31
N MET A 691 28.58 -9.66 19.22
CA MET A 691 27.80 -9.65 17.98
C MET A 691 28.33 -8.54 17.08
N THR A 692 28.71 -8.89 15.86
CA THR A 692 29.36 -7.98 14.90
C THR A 692 28.37 -7.36 13.94
N ASP A 693 27.43 -8.16 13.43
CA ASP A 693 26.38 -7.73 12.51
C ASP A 693 25.03 -8.39 12.83
N ARG A 694 23.96 -7.71 12.41
CA ARG A 694 22.57 -8.15 12.49
C ARG A 694 21.89 -7.93 11.16
N VAL A 695 21.16 -8.93 10.68
CA VAL A 695 20.38 -8.86 9.45
C VAL A 695 18.95 -9.27 9.74
N THR A 696 17.98 -8.38 9.51
CA THR A 696 16.55 -8.62 9.77
C THR A 696 15.88 -9.40 8.63
N ASN A 697 16.35 -10.63 8.35
CA ASN A 697 15.84 -11.46 7.25
C ASN A 697 14.86 -12.56 7.66
N THR A 698 14.76 -12.90 8.95
CA THR A 698 13.76 -13.87 9.47
C THR A 698 12.60 -13.12 10.10
N ASN A 699 11.50 -13.79 10.46
CA ASN A 699 10.31 -13.14 11.07
C ASN A 699 10.22 -13.34 12.60
N GLY A 700 11.28 -13.83 13.25
CA GLY A 700 11.30 -14.14 14.69
C GLY A 700 10.44 -15.35 15.09
N PHE A 701 10.36 -15.65 16.39
CA PHE A 701 9.56 -16.76 16.92
C PHE A 701 8.11 -16.37 17.14
N GLY A 702 7.18 -17.24 16.73
CA GLY A 702 5.74 -17.09 16.93
C GLY A 702 5.08 -18.39 17.39
N PHE A 703 3.93 -18.28 18.06
CA PHE A 703 3.12 -19.45 18.42
C PHE A 703 2.26 -19.87 17.24
N MET A 704 2.13 -21.18 17.02
CA MET A 704 1.27 -21.73 15.98
C MET A 704 -0.09 -22.08 16.55
N PHE A 705 -1.14 -21.71 15.85
CA PHE A 705 -2.50 -22.18 16.11
C PHE A 705 -3.09 -22.76 14.83
N GLN A 706 -4.14 -23.56 14.98
CA GLN A 706 -4.94 -23.99 13.83
C GLN A 706 -5.42 -22.79 13.00
N LYS A 707 -5.44 -22.97 11.67
CA LYS A 707 -5.85 -21.93 10.73
C LYS A 707 -7.29 -21.46 11.02
N GLY A 708 -7.47 -20.16 11.17
CA GLY A 708 -8.72 -19.51 11.55
C GLY A 708 -9.03 -19.49 13.05
N SER A 709 -8.06 -19.78 13.93
CA SER A 709 -8.27 -19.79 15.38
C SER A 709 -8.47 -18.38 15.96
N ASP A 710 -9.59 -18.18 16.67
CA ASP A 710 -9.91 -16.94 17.40
C ASP A 710 -8.85 -16.56 18.46
N LEU A 711 -7.99 -17.49 18.87
CA LEU A 711 -6.93 -17.23 19.86
C LEU A 711 -5.77 -16.44 19.28
N VAL A 712 -5.50 -16.53 17.97
CA VAL A 712 -4.38 -15.84 17.32
C VAL A 712 -4.41 -14.32 17.54
N PRO A 713 -5.51 -13.60 17.22
CA PRO A 713 -5.57 -12.16 17.44
C PRO A 713 -5.56 -11.78 18.93
N ASN A 714 -6.12 -12.63 19.80
CA ASN A 714 -6.19 -12.37 21.24
C ASN A 714 -4.82 -12.54 21.91
N VAL A 715 -4.13 -13.64 21.64
CA VAL A 715 -2.78 -13.93 22.13
C VAL A 715 -1.78 -12.92 21.54
N SER A 716 -1.93 -12.53 20.28
CA SER A 716 -1.10 -11.47 19.67
C SER A 716 -1.25 -10.13 20.39
N ARG A 717 -2.46 -9.79 20.87
CA ARG A 717 -2.70 -8.58 21.67
C ARG A 717 -1.98 -8.65 23.02
N GLU A 718 -1.98 -9.81 23.68
CA GLU A 718 -1.24 -10.01 24.92
C GLU A 718 0.28 -9.94 24.70
N ILE A 719 0.81 -10.49 23.61
CA ILE A 719 2.23 -10.34 23.24
C ILE A 719 2.59 -8.86 23.06
N ALA A 720 1.75 -8.09 22.34
CA ALA A 720 1.96 -6.65 22.16
C ALA A 720 1.92 -5.90 23.51
N LYS A 721 1.03 -6.31 24.42
CA LYS A 721 0.95 -5.75 25.78
C LYS A 721 2.21 -6.05 26.59
N LEU A 722 2.68 -7.30 26.61
CA LEU A 722 3.93 -7.69 27.28
C LEU A 722 5.15 -6.95 26.73
N ARG A 723 5.17 -6.67 25.41
CA ARG A 723 6.19 -5.83 24.77
C ARG A 723 6.11 -4.38 25.27
N SER A 724 4.92 -3.79 25.27
CA SER A 724 4.72 -2.39 25.69
C SER A 724 5.06 -2.14 27.16
N LEU A 725 4.85 -3.14 28.01
CA LEU A 725 5.15 -3.08 29.45
C LEU A 725 6.62 -3.41 29.77
N GLY A 726 7.46 -3.74 28.78
CA GLY A 726 8.84 -4.16 28.98
C GLY A 726 9.01 -5.59 29.53
N MET A 727 7.92 -6.27 29.89
CA MET A 727 7.94 -7.59 30.52
C MET A 727 8.61 -8.68 29.65
N LEU A 728 8.48 -8.61 28.31
CA LEU A 728 9.20 -9.55 27.42
C LEU A 728 10.72 -9.43 27.58
N LYS A 729 11.25 -8.20 27.67
CA LYS A 729 12.68 -7.94 27.84
C LYS A 729 13.17 -8.42 29.22
N ASP A 730 12.34 -8.30 30.25
CA ASP A 730 12.64 -8.82 31.58
C ASP A 730 12.68 -10.35 31.60
N MET A 731 11.72 -11.01 30.95
CA MET A 731 11.69 -12.47 30.78
C MET A 731 12.92 -12.95 30.00
N GLU A 732 13.27 -12.25 28.92
CA GLU A 732 14.44 -12.53 28.11
C GLU A 732 15.72 -12.46 28.94
N LYS A 733 15.90 -11.38 29.71
CA LYS A 733 17.06 -11.21 30.59
C LYS A 733 17.19 -12.36 31.60
N ARG A 734 16.08 -12.78 32.23
CA ARG A 734 16.06 -13.89 33.21
C ARG A 734 16.47 -15.23 32.59
N TRP A 735 16.02 -15.52 31.37
CA TRP A 735 16.32 -16.79 30.71
C TRP A 735 17.65 -16.79 29.96
N PHE A 736 18.12 -15.65 29.47
CA PHE A 736 19.30 -15.58 28.59
C PHE A 736 20.58 -15.25 29.37
N GLN A 737 20.50 -14.64 30.55
CA GLN A 737 21.64 -14.39 31.42
C GLN A 737 21.65 -15.37 32.59
N LYS A 738 22.78 -16.04 32.81
CA LYS A 738 22.97 -16.87 34.00
C LYS A 738 23.19 -15.95 35.20
N LEU A 739 22.11 -15.57 35.90
CA LEU A 739 22.21 -15.06 37.26
C LEU A 739 22.63 -16.24 38.12
N ASP A 740 23.92 -16.30 38.48
CA ASP A 740 24.39 -17.22 39.51
C ASP A 740 23.56 -16.96 40.79
N SER A 741 22.82 -17.98 41.17
CA SER A 741 22.21 -18.12 42.47
C SER A 741 23.30 -18.10 43.55
N LEU A 742 23.42 -16.97 44.26
CA LEU A 742 23.93 -16.75 45.64
C LEU A 742 24.62 -15.39 45.73
N ASN A 743 23.85 -14.31 45.92
CA ASN A 743 24.09 -13.39 47.03
C ASN A 743 22.95 -12.37 47.16
N VAL A 744 22.38 -12.39 48.36
CA VAL A 744 21.33 -11.54 48.88
C VAL A 744 21.95 -10.20 49.32
N HIS A 745 21.27 -9.10 48.98
CA HIS A 745 21.42 -7.73 49.51
C HIS A 745 22.69 -6.95 49.12
N SER A 746 22.55 -6.03 48.16
CA SER A 746 22.53 -4.58 48.42
C SER A 746 22.65 -3.80 47.11
N ASN A 747 22.00 -2.64 47.08
CA ASN A 747 22.11 -1.57 46.08
C ASN A 747 21.30 -1.77 44.80
N ILE A 748 19.99 -1.63 44.99
CA ILE A 748 19.12 -0.92 44.04
C ILE A 748 19.56 0.55 44.07
N GLU A 749 20.30 0.98 43.05
CA GLU A 749 20.30 2.32 42.44
C GLU A 749 21.46 2.36 41.41
N GLU A 750 21.23 3.02 40.27
CA GLU A 750 22.16 3.20 39.13
C GLU A 750 22.34 2.06 38.10
N VAL A 751 21.28 1.61 37.43
CA VAL A 751 21.38 1.29 35.97
C VAL A 751 20.04 1.55 35.29
N ALA A 752 19.65 2.82 35.17
CA ALA A 752 18.46 3.23 34.41
C ALA A 752 18.80 4.43 33.52
N SER A 753 19.75 4.26 32.59
CA SER A 753 19.90 5.09 31.39
C SER A 753 21.03 4.54 30.53
N THR A 754 20.70 4.02 29.34
CA THR A 754 21.51 3.88 28.10
C THR A 754 20.97 2.70 27.28
N ASN A 755 19.81 2.90 26.64
CA ASN A 755 19.49 2.18 25.41
C ASN A 755 19.59 3.24 24.30
N ASP A 756 20.81 3.56 23.89
CA ASP A 756 21.16 4.31 22.68
C ASP A 756 22.70 4.28 22.54
N ASP A 757 23.29 3.10 22.32
CA ASP A 757 24.76 2.96 22.19
C ASP A 757 25.20 2.15 20.96
N ASP A 758 24.39 2.12 19.88
CA ASP A 758 24.89 1.73 18.55
C ASP A 758 25.67 2.88 17.87
N GLU A 759 25.61 4.11 18.40
CA GLU A 759 26.46 5.24 17.96
C GLU A 759 27.79 5.37 18.71
N ALA A 760 27.94 4.74 19.88
CA ALA A 760 29.13 4.90 20.72
C ALA A 760 30.41 4.30 20.11
N SER A 761 30.29 3.39 19.14
CA SER A 761 31.44 2.76 18.47
C SER A 761 32.19 3.68 17.50
N LYS A 762 31.69 4.89 17.22
CA LYS A 762 32.27 5.82 16.23
C LYS A 762 33.20 6.90 16.79
N ARG A 763 33.33 7.07 18.11
CA ARG A 763 34.08 8.19 18.71
C ARG A 763 35.47 7.76 19.17
N PHE A 764 36.52 8.50 18.81
CA PHE A 764 37.85 8.34 19.42
C PHE A 764 37.71 8.50 20.93
N THR A 765 38.17 7.51 21.68
CA THR A 765 38.12 7.61 23.15
C THR A 765 39.35 8.35 23.65
N PHE A 766 39.21 9.06 24.78
CA PHE A 766 40.36 9.71 25.44
C PHE A 766 41.51 8.72 25.70
N ARG A 767 41.19 7.44 25.96
CA ARG A 767 42.18 6.38 26.19
C ARG A 767 43.05 6.11 24.95
N GLU A 768 42.48 6.19 23.75
CA GLU A 768 43.20 5.96 22.49
C GLU A 768 44.14 7.12 22.12
N LEU A 769 43.76 8.37 22.46
CA LEU A 769 44.54 9.58 22.17
C LEU A 769 45.41 10.05 23.35
N ARG A 770 45.40 9.33 24.49
CA ARG A 770 46.10 9.73 25.72
C ARG A 770 47.60 9.98 25.50
N GLY A 771 48.25 9.26 24.57
CA GLY A 771 49.66 9.47 24.23
C GLY A 771 49.95 10.88 23.68
N LEU A 772 49.07 11.45 22.85
CA LEU A 772 49.23 12.80 22.29
C LEU A 772 49.18 13.89 23.36
N PHE A 773 48.24 13.76 24.31
CA PHE A 773 48.12 14.70 25.43
C PHE A 773 49.32 14.63 26.38
N ILE A 774 49.92 13.45 26.57
CA ILE A 774 51.17 13.30 27.33
C ILE A 774 52.31 14.04 26.63
N ILE A 775 52.48 13.85 25.31
CA ILE A 775 53.53 14.54 24.53
C ILE A 775 53.35 16.06 24.64
N ALA A 776 52.13 16.57 24.45
CA ALA A 776 51.84 18.00 24.57
C ALA A 776 52.15 18.51 25.98
N GLY A 777 51.70 17.83 27.03
CA GLY A 777 51.96 18.23 28.41
C GLY A 777 53.45 18.30 28.74
N VAL A 778 54.23 17.29 28.33
CA VAL A 778 55.69 17.25 28.52
C VAL A 778 56.36 18.42 27.79
N ALA A 779 55.95 18.74 26.57
CA ALA A 779 56.50 19.86 25.80
C ALA A 779 56.27 21.22 26.49
N HIS A 780 55.05 21.47 27.00
CA HIS A 780 54.75 22.71 27.73
C HIS A 780 55.60 22.85 29.00
N VAL A 781 55.77 21.77 29.76
CA VAL A 781 56.60 21.75 30.97
C VAL A 781 58.08 22.00 30.64
N LEU A 782 58.60 21.40 29.57
CA LEU A 782 59.96 21.62 29.10
C LEU A 782 60.22 23.07 28.69
N VAL A 783 59.30 23.69 27.93
CA VAL A 783 59.42 25.10 27.53
C VAL A 783 59.37 26.02 28.75
N LEU A 784 58.45 25.76 29.69
CA LEU A 784 58.35 26.53 30.93
C LEU A 784 59.63 26.40 31.77
N ALA A 785 60.20 25.19 31.90
CA ALA A 785 61.42 24.95 32.63
C ALA A 785 62.63 25.65 31.98
N LEU A 786 62.75 25.61 30.65
CA LEU A 786 63.81 26.31 29.91
C LEU A 786 63.70 27.82 30.07
N HIS A 787 62.48 28.37 30.04
CA HIS A 787 62.25 29.80 30.23
C HIS A 787 62.58 30.26 31.67
N LEU A 788 62.16 29.48 32.67
CA LEU A 788 62.50 29.74 34.09
C LEU A 788 64.00 29.58 34.36
N PHE A 789 64.69 28.67 33.68
CA PHE A 789 66.13 28.51 33.78
C PHE A 789 66.88 29.69 33.15
N HIS A 790 66.40 30.21 32.02
CA HIS A 790 66.98 31.39 31.36
C HIS A 790 66.80 32.66 32.20
N MET A 791 65.61 32.86 32.80
CA MET A 791 65.34 33.95 33.75
C MET A 791 66.23 33.91 35.00
N ARG A 792 66.82 32.75 35.34
CA ARG A 792 67.70 32.59 36.50
C ARG A 792 69.17 32.96 36.22
N GLN A 793 69.53 33.18 34.96
CA GLN A 793 70.90 33.51 34.53
C GLN A 793 71.13 35.00 34.28
N GLU A 794 70.10 35.84 34.31
CA GLU A 794 70.28 37.29 34.36
C GLU A 794 70.57 37.75 35.81
N PRO A 795 71.64 38.51 36.07
CA PRO A 795 71.88 39.07 37.39
C PRO A 795 70.82 40.13 37.72
N LEU A 796 70.10 39.93 38.82
CA LEU A 796 69.20 40.90 39.43
C LEU A 796 69.99 42.17 39.81
N ASP A 797 69.79 43.26 39.07
CA ASP A 797 70.31 44.58 39.44
C ASP A 797 69.48 45.13 40.60
N HIS A 798 70.10 45.25 41.78
CA HIS A 798 69.48 45.70 43.02
C HIS A 798 69.41 47.24 43.05
N SER A 799 68.43 47.85 42.38
CA SER A 799 68.13 49.28 42.62
C SER A 799 66.71 49.73 42.22
N ASP A 800 65.65 49.01 42.60
CA ASP A 800 64.30 49.62 42.71
C ASP A 800 63.33 48.76 43.55
N PRO A 801 62.72 49.24 44.66
CA PRO A 801 61.87 48.42 45.53
C PRO A 801 60.41 48.32 45.05
N SER A 802 60.16 48.29 43.73
CA SER A 802 58.79 48.23 43.17
C SER A 802 58.52 47.11 42.16
N SER A 803 59.44 46.14 42.02
CA SER A 803 59.29 45.02 41.08
C SER A 803 58.94 43.70 41.80
N THR A 804 57.68 43.54 42.18
CA THR A 804 57.08 42.21 42.38
C THR A 804 56.09 41.94 41.26
N PHE A 805 56.04 40.70 40.78
CA PHE A 805 55.22 40.19 39.67
C PHE A 805 53.76 40.68 39.64
N PHE A 806 53.19 41.06 40.79
CA PHE A 806 51.84 41.61 40.91
C PHE A 806 51.67 43.08 40.49
N SER A 807 52.73 43.91 40.42
CA SER A 807 52.62 45.33 40.04
C SER A 807 52.50 45.54 38.52
N LEU A 808 52.98 44.59 37.71
CA LEU A 808 52.89 44.62 36.24
C LEU A 808 51.48 44.35 35.70
N LEU A 809 50.62 43.69 36.48
CA LEU A 809 49.23 43.41 36.12
C LEU A 809 48.28 44.59 36.31
N ASN A 810 48.71 45.67 36.98
CA ASN A 810 47.80 46.71 37.51
C ASN A 810 48.07 48.16 37.05
N ARG A 811 48.80 48.42 35.95
CA ARG A 811 48.92 49.79 35.41
C ARG A 811 47.84 50.10 34.35
N PRO A 812 47.07 51.20 34.49
CA PRO A 812 46.13 51.65 33.47
C PRO A 812 46.87 52.37 32.33
N PHE A 813 46.56 52.01 31.09
CA PHE A 813 47.12 52.66 29.89
C PHE A 813 46.31 53.91 29.52
N THR A 814 46.86 55.08 29.84
CA THR A 814 46.51 56.37 29.23
C THR A 814 47.80 57.07 28.82
N ASP A 815 48.13 57.09 27.53
CA ASP A 815 48.51 58.28 26.72
C ASP A 815 49.12 57.83 25.35
N PRO A 816 48.81 58.48 24.21
CA PRO A 816 49.04 57.99 22.86
C PRO A 816 50.21 58.73 22.18
N SER A 817 51.40 58.12 22.10
CA SER A 817 52.45 58.65 21.20
C SER A 817 53.52 57.64 20.76
N HIS A 818 53.40 56.35 21.08
CA HIS A 818 54.24 55.30 20.49
C HIS A 818 53.47 53.98 20.39
N SER A 819 53.21 53.50 19.17
CA SER A 819 52.59 52.20 18.93
C SER A 819 53.43 51.34 17.99
N PRO A 820 54.01 50.21 18.44
CA PRO A 820 54.13 49.03 17.62
C PRO A 820 52.85 48.20 17.81
N ILE A 821 52.06 48.21 16.74
CA ILE A 821 50.75 47.59 16.62
C ILE A 821 50.90 46.05 16.63
N LEU A 822 50.47 45.39 17.70
CA LEU A 822 50.14 43.96 17.72
C LEU A 822 48.62 43.85 17.69
N THR A 823 48.04 44.06 16.50
CA THR A 823 46.63 43.75 16.27
C THR A 823 46.49 42.23 16.26
N VAL A 824 45.96 41.68 17.34
CA VAL A 824 45.29 40.38 17.33
C VAL A 824 44.03 40.54 16.48
N LYS A 825 44.16 40.38 15.17
CA LYS A 825 43.05 39.96 14.32
C LYS A 825 42.99 38.44 14.41
N SER A 826 41.86 37.97 14.92
CA SER A 826 41.41 36.58 14.89
C SER A 826 41.78 35.90 13.57
N LEU A 827 42.80 35.07 13.59
CA LEU A 827 43.02 34.05 12.57
C LEU A 827 42.12 32.87 12.93
N SER A 828 40.91 32.96 12.42
CA SER A 828 39.92 31.90 12.35
C SER A 828 40.53 30.62 11.78
N VAL A 829 40.15 29.50 12.38
CA VAL A 829 40.49 28.12 12.03
C VAL A 829 39.83 27.71 10.68
N ASN A 830 40.14 28.41 9.60
CA ASN A 830 39.52 28.19 8.28
C ASN A 830 40.54 28.08 7.13
N LEU A 831 41.71 27.50 7.39
CA LEU A 831 42.70 27.22 6.35
C LEU A 831 43.32 25.84 6.58
N ILE A 832 42.58 24.79 6.21
CA ILE A 832 42.97 23.47 5.66
C ILE A 832 41.65 22.69 5.55
N PHE A 833 40.81 23.05 4.58
CA PHE A 833 39.73 22.24 4.00
C PHE A 833 39.10 23.07 2.88
N ASN A 834 39.86 23.37 1.82
CA ASN A 834 39.33 23.82 0.53
C ASN A 834 40.45 23.84 -0.51
N LEU A 835 40.72 22.67 -1.10
CA LEU A 835 41.37 22.56 -2.40
C LEU A 835 40.44 21.74 -3.28
N SER A 836 39.53 22.43 -3.96
CA SER A 836 38.93 21.97 -5.21
C SER A 836 38.47 23.18 -6.02
N TYR A 837 39.26 23.47 -7.06
CA TYR A 837 38.90 24.24 -8.25
C TYR A 837 38.23 25.61 -8.06
N THR A 838 39.05 26.66 -8.07
CA THR A 838 38.65 27.95 -8.66
C THR A 838 39.76 28.39 -9.61
N ARG A 839 39.50 28.22 -10.91
CA ARG A 839 40.22 28.97 -11.94
C ARG A 839 39.92 30.44 -11.72
N VAL A 840 40.99 31.21 -11.64
CA VAL A 840 41.02 32.67 -11.75
C VAL A 840 40.35 33.07 -13.08
N PHE A 841 39.28 33.84 -12.99
CA PHE A 841 38.84 34.77 -14.04
C PHE A 841 38.52 36.11 -13.40
N ASP A 842 38.89 37.16 -14.11
CA ASP A 842 38.96 38.56 -13.72
C ASP A 842 37.74 39.11 -12.96
N SER A 843 38.04 39.84 -11.90
CA SER A 843 37.13 40.65 -11.09
C SER A 843 36.81 41.99 -11.78
N THR A 844 36.17 41.94 -12.95
CA THR A 844 35.59 43.14 -13.58
C THR A 844 34.21 42.91 -14.21
N MET A 845 33.31 42.17 -13.53
CA MET A 845 31.87 42.45 -13.56
C MET A 845 31.25 42.04 -12.24
N ALA A 846 30.50 42.95 -11.60
CA ALA A 846 29.59 42.57 -10.53
C ALA A 846 28.46 41.74 -11.17
N ASP A 847 28.64 40.43 -11.25
CA ASP A 847 27.76 39.54 -12.02
C ASP A 847 26.36 39.44 -11.39
N LYS A 848 25.37 39.79 -12.20
CA LYS A 848 23.96 39.95 -11.83
C LYS A 848 23.33 38.57 -11.64
N LYS A 849 22.85 38.24 -10.44
CA LYS A 849 22.14 36.96 -10.17
C LYS A 849 20.92 36.80 -11.07
N ILE A 850 20.66 35.58 -11.52
CA ILE A 850 19.52 35.28 -12.38
C ILE A 850 18.25 35.28 -11.53
N LYS A 851 17.32 36.18 -11.83
CA LYS A 851 16.09 36.37 -11.06
C LYS A 851 14.98 35.45 -11.57
N ILE A 852 14.48 34.60 -10.68
CA ILE A 852 13.51 33.55 -10.98
C ILE A 852 12.17 33.84 -10.27
N GLY A 853 11.09 33.76 -11.03
CA GLY A 853 9.71 33.66 -10.56
C GLY A 853 9.17 32.24 -10.69
N ILE A 854 8.27 31.83 -9.80
CA ILE A 854 7.64 30.49 -9.86
C ILE A 854 6.12 30.65 -9.93
N ASN A 855 5.50 30.06 -10.96
CA ASN A 855 4.05 29.95 -11.05
C ASN A 855 3.60 28.54 -10.62
N GLY A 856 2.78 28.47 -9.58
CA GLY A 856 2.33 27.22 -8.95
C GLY A 856 3.27 26.74 -7.85
N PHE A 857 2.84 26.87 -6.59
CA PHE A 857 3.68 26.57 -5.41
C PHE A 857 3.38 25.18 -4.82
N GLY A 858 3.19 24.19 -5.70
CA GLY A 858 2.93 22.79 -5.37
C GLY A 858 4.19 22.01 -4.99
N ARG A 859 4.27 20.72 -5.35
CA ARG A 859 5.44 19.86 -5.04
C ARG A 859 6.71 20.36 -5.76
N ILE A 860 6.68 20.48 -7.09
CA ILE A 860 7.84 20.93 -7.88
C ILE A 860 8.20 22.39 -7.61
N GLY A 861 7.23 23.31 -7.64
CA GLY A 861 7.49 24.73 -7.39
C GLY A 861 8.18 25.01 -6.05
N ARG A 862 7.77 24.31 -4.97
CA ARG A 862 8.46 24.41 -3.67
C ARG A 862 9.90 23.89 -3.71
N LEU A 863 10.15 22.78 -4.40
CA LEU A 863 11.51 22.23 -4.47
C LEU A 863 12.42 23.04 -5.38
N VAL A 864 11.92 23.61 -6.48
CA VAL A 864 12.66 24.60 -7.26
C VAL A 864 13.05 25.79 -6.37
N ALA A 865 12.12 26.31 -5.56
CA ALA A 865 12.45 27.35 -4.60
C ALA A 865 13.53 26.91 -3.58
N ARG A 866 13.45 25.69 -3.03
CA ARG A 866 14.48 25.16 -2.12
C ARG A 866 15.85 25.06 -2.79
N VAL A 867 15.92 24.59 -4.03
CA VAL A 867 17.17 24.50 -4.81
C VAL A 867 17.73 25.90 -5.08
N VAL A 868 16.90 26.85 -5.51
CA VAL A 868 17.32 28.24 -5.77
C VAL A 868 17.88 28.89 -4.50
N LEU A 869 17.27 28.66 -3.34
CA LEU A 869 17.72 29.21 -2.07
C LEU A 869 19.04 28.62 -1.56
N GLN A 870 19.46 27.46 -2.07
CA GLN A 870 20.75 26.83 -1.75
C GLN A 870 21.86 27.19 -2.74
N ARG A 871 21.58 28.05 -3.73
CA ARG A 871 22.51 28.43 -4.79
C ARG A 871 22.83 29.92 -4.76
N ASP A 872 24.05 30.26 -5.16
CA ASP A 872 24.53 31.65 -5.14
C ASP A 872 24.39 32.36 -6.50
N ASP A 873 24.22 31.62 -7.59
CA ASP A 873 24.12 32.11 -8.98
C ASP A 873 22.70 32.52 -9.40
N VAL A 874 21.69 32.13 -8.62
CA VAL A 874 20.26 32.39 -8.87
C VAL A 874 19.62 33.08 -7.67
N GLU A 875 18.50 33.77 -7.90
CA GLU A 875 17.73 34.47 -6.87
C GLU A 875 16.23 34.25 -7.09
N LEU A 876 15.53 33.81 -6.05
CA LEU A 876 14.06 33.73 -6.06
C LEU A 876 13.51 35.11 -5.72
N VAL A 877 12.66 35.67 -6.59
CA VAL A 877 12.09 37.02 -6.40
C VAL A 877 10.57 37.03 -6.29
N ALA A 878 9.89 36.04 -6.89
CA ALA A 878 8.43 35.97 -6.87
C ALA A 878 7.90 34.53 -6.88
N VAL A 879 6.75 34.34 -6.23
CA VAL A 879 5.96 33.11 -6.29
C VAL A 879 4.49 33.46 -6.50
N ASN A 880 3.79 32.74 -7.37
CA ASN A 880 2.36 32.91 -7.60
C ASN A 880 1.61 31.61 -7.32
N ASP A 881 0.61 31.65 -6.45
CA ASP A 881 -0.36 30.57 -6.30
C ASP A 881 -1.74 31.13 -5.86
N PRO A 882 -2.78 31.07 -6.71
CA PRO A 882 -4.08 31.67 -6.41
C PRO A 882 -4.93 30.84 -5.44
N PHE A 883 -4.46 29.67 -4.99
CA PHE A 883 -5.23 28.77 -4.14
C PHE A 883 -4.65 28.62 -2.72
N ILE A 884 -3.53 29.29 -2.42
CA ILE A 884 -2.77 29.12 -1.19
C ILE A 884 -2.51 30.50 -0.55
N THR A 885 -2.83 30.67 0.74
CA THR A 885 -2.47 31.90 1.47
C THR A 885 -0.98 31.92 1.81
N THR A 886 -0.42 33.09 2.05
CA THR A 886 0.98 33.25 2.43
C THR A 886 1.32 32.51 3.73
N GLU A 887 0.40 32.40 4.70
CA GLU A 887 0.62 31.56 5.88
C GLU A 887 0.72 30.07 5.53
N TYR A 888 -0.20 29.57 4.71
CA TYR A 888 -0.20 28.16 4.33
C TYR A 888 0.98 27.81 3.42
N MET A 889 1.39 28.74 2.55
CA MET A 889 2.61 28.66 1.77
C MET A 889 3.85 28.48 2.66
N THR A 890 3.94 29.29 3.72
CA THR A 890 5.02 29.22 4.71
C THR A 890 5.02 27.88 5.44
N TYR A 891 3.84 27.40 5.85
CA TYR A 891 3.67 26.09 6.49
C TYR A 891 4.15 24.96 5.57
N MET A 892 3.64 24.90 4.34
CA MET A 892 4.02 23.87 3.36
C MET A 892 5.50 23.93 3.03
N PHE A 893 6.10 25.13 2.93
CA PHE A 893 7.52 25.24 2.65
C PHE A 893 8.37 24.75 3.84
N LYS A 894 7.94 25.04 5.07
CA LYS A 894 8.64 24.63 6.30
C LYS A 894 8.55 23.13 6.56
N TYR A 895 7.40 22.51 6.31
CA TYR A 895 7.13 21.10 6.61
C TYR A 895 6.93 20.28 5.33
N ASP A 896 7.87 19.39 5.04
CA ASP A 896 7.77 18.42 3.94
C ASP A 896 8.01 17.00 4.46
N SER A 897 7.12 16.07 4.14
CA SER A 897 7.20 14.68 4.62
C SER A 897 8.26 13.84 3.90
N VAL A 898 8.64 14.22 2.68
CA VAL A 898 9.64 13.52 1.87
C VAL A 898 11.01 14.12 2.12
N HIS A 899 11.12 15.43 1.95
CA HIS A 899 12.39 16.17 2.01
C HIS A 899 12.68 16.78 3.39
N GLY A 900 11.85 16.47 4.38
CA GLY A 900 11.99 16.94 5.75
C GLY A 900 11.73 18.44 5.94
N GLN A 901 11.97 18.89 7.18
CA GLN A 901 11.80 20.28 7.56
C GLN A 901 12.89 21.17 6.95
N TRP A 902 12.52 22.39 6.54
CA TRP A 902 13.48 23.39 6.09
C TRP A 902 14.34 23.90 7.26
N LYS A 903 15.66 23.77 7.15
CA LYS A 903 16.64 24.08 8.24
C LYS A 903 17.65 25.18 7.92
N HIS A 904 17.68 25.71 6.71
CA HIS A 904 18.77 26.63 6.29
C HIS A 904 18.54 28.06 6.77
N ASN A 905 17.38 28.65 6.46
CA ASN A 905 17.08 30.04 6.75
C ASN A 905 15.74 30.15 7.48
N GLU A 906 15.62 31.12 8.38
CA GLU A 906 14.37 31.42 9.07
C GLU A 906 13.32 31.93 8.07
N LEU A 907 12.11 31.38 8.12
CA LEU A 907 10.98 31.81 7.29
C LEU A 907 10.11 32.77 8.10
N LYS A 908 9.92 33.99 7.61
CA LYS A 908 9.06 35.00 8.23
C LYS A 908 8.07 35.55 7.22
N ILE A 909 6.82 35.71 7.64
CA ILE A 909 5.82 36.44 6.86
C ILE A 909 5.98 37.91 7.22
N LYS A 910 6.25 38.75 6.22
CA LYS A 910 6.33 40.20 6.43
C LYS A 910 4.94 40.83 6.34
N ASP A 911 4.20 40.45 5.31
CA ASP A 911 2.83 40.88 5.03
C ASP A 911 2.15 39.85 4.09
N GLU A 912 0.86 40.04 3.79
CA GLU A 912 0.07 39.13 2.96
C GLU A 912 0.67 38.88 1.56
N LYS A 913 1.53 39.78 1.05
CA LYS A 913 2.12 39.71 -0.29
C LYS A 913 3.63 39.49 -0.28
N THR A 914 4.24 39.27 0.89
CA THR A 914 5.70 39.19 1.01
C THR A 914 6.15 38.13 2.00
N LEU A 915 6.91 37.17 1.50
CA LEU A 915 7.56 36.11 2.29
C LEU A 915 9.06 36.40 2.41
N LEU A 916 9.62 36.31 3.62
CA LEU A 916 11.04 36.48 3.89
C LEU A 916 11.71 35.13 4.08
N PHE A 917 12.75 34.87 3.28
CA PHE A 917 13.67 33.74 3.44
C PHE A 917 14.97 34.25 4.05
N GLY A 918 15.07 34.20 5.39
CA GLY A 918 16.06 34.96 6.15
C GLY A 918 15.77 36.45 6.05
N GLU A 919 16.67 37.22 5.45
CA GLU A 919 16.49 38.66 5.20
C GLU A 919 15.99 38.97 3.78
N LYS A 920 15.92 37.96 2.89
CA LYS A 920 15.58 38.16 1.48
C LYS A 920 14.06 38.17 1.27
N PRO A 921 13.48 39.26 0.73
CA PRO A 921 12.05 39.33 0.41
C PRO A 921 11.72 38.67 -0.93
N VAL A 922 10.64 37.89 -0.93
CA VAL A 922 10.04 37.26 -2.11
C VAL A 922 8.58 37.69 -2.19
N THR A 923 8.17 38.24 -3.33
CA THR A 923 6.80 38.70 -3.54
C THR A 923 5.87 37.50 -3.80
N VAL A 924 4.71 37.51 -3.17
CA VAL A 924 3.67 36.48 -3.31
C VAL A 924 2.48 37.06 -4.07
N PHE A 925 2.09 36.38 -5.14
CA PHE A 925 0.91 36.69 -5.94
C PHE A 925 -0.15 35.59 -5.80
N GLY A 926 -1.41 35.98 -5.89
CA GLY A 926 -2.57 35.08 -5.85
C GLY A 926 -3.43 35.18 -7.10
N ILE A 927 -2.79 35.32 -8.27
CA ILE A 927 -3.45 35.68 -9.52
C ILE A 927 -3.64 34.42 -10.39
N ARG A 928 -4.85 34.25 -10.94
CA ARG A 928 -5.21 33.05 -11.72
C ARG A 928 -4.75 33.11 -13.18
N ASN A 929 -4.84 34.27 -13.80
CA ASN A 929 -4.50 34.45 -15.20
C ASN A 929 -3.00 34.77 -15.30
N PRO A 930 -2.20 33.98 -16.05
CA PRO A 930 -0.76 34.21 -16.18
C PRO A 930 -0.35 35.58 -16.74
N GLU A 931 -1.19 36.17 -17.60
CA GLU A 931 -0.94 37.47 -18.23
C GLU A 931 -1.07 38.65 -17.28
N ASP A 932 -1.83 38.48 -16.20
CA ASP A 932 -2.08 39.52 -15.20
C ASP A 932 -1.03 39.49 -14.07
N ILE A 933 -0.12 38.51 -14.06
CA ILE A 933 0.90 38.38 -13.00
C ILE A 933 2.03 39.39 -13.29
N PRO A 934 2.31 40.35 -12.38
CA PRO A 934 3.25 41.44 -12.65
C PRO A 934 4.72 40.99 -12.39
N TRP A 935 5.24 40.10 -13.24
CA TRP A 935 6.62 39.60 -13.15
C TRP A 935 7.67 40.71 -13.27
N ALA A 936 7.44 41.70 -14.14
CA ALA A 936 8.33 42.84 -14.29
C ALA A 936 8.46 43.67 -13.00
N GLU A 937 7.36 43.86 -12.26
CA GLU A 937 7.36 44.62 -11.00
C GLU A 937 8.17 43.91 -9.91
N ALA A 938 8.06 42.57 -9.84
CA ALA A 938 8.86 41.76 -8.94
C ALA A 938 10.30 41.50 -9.44
N GLY A 939 10.61 41.88 -10.69
CA GLY A 939 11.92 41.71 -11.31
C GLY A 939 12.25 40.26 -11.71
N ALA A 940 11.25 39.41 -11.96
CA ALA A 940 11.47 38.03 -12.41
C ALA A 940 11.77 37.98 -13.91
N ASP A 941 13.02 37.66 -14.27
CA ASP A 941 13.44 37.53 -15.67
C ASP A 941 13.06 36.15 -16.24
N TYR A 942 13.22 35.09 -15.43
CA TYR A 942 12.88 33.71 -15.79
C TYR A 942 11.69 33.23 -14.96
N VAL A 943 10.69 32.61 -15.58
CA VAL A 943 9.54 32.03 -14.89
C VAL A 943 9.54 30.52 -15.03
N VAL A 944 9.42 29.81 -13.91
CA VAL A 944 9.16 28.38 -13.88
C VAL A 944 7.67 28.13 -13.80
N GLU A 945 7.09 27.59 -14.87
CA GLU A 945 5.68 27.22 -14.95
C GLU A 945 5.48 25.80 -14.38
N SER A 946 5.02 25.73 -13.13
CA SER A 946 4.90 24.50 -12.31
C SER A 946 3.46 24.09 -11.98
N THR A 947 2.45 24.75 -12.56
CA THR A 947 1.02 24.43 -12.32
C THR A 947 0.58 23.14 -13.01
N GLY A 948 1.26 22.76 -14.09
CA GLY A 948 0.84 21.66 -14.97
C GLY A 948 -0.39 21.98 -15.83
N VAL A 949 -0.87 23.23 -15.82
CA VAL A 949 -2.03 23.69 -16.61
C VAL A 949 -1.58 24.34 -17.92
N PHE A 950 -0.59 25.24 -17.86
CA PHE A 950 -0.10 26.02 -19.00
C PHE A 950 1.11 25.34 -19.68
N THR A 951 0.90 24.11 -20.16
CA THR A 951 1.98 23.26 -20.71
C THR A 951 2.21 23.40 -22.22
N ASP A 952 1.34 24.13 -22.91
CA ASP A 952 1.45 24.44 -24.34
C ASP A 952 2.17 25.79 -24.53
N LYS A 953 2.91 25.97 -25.62
CA LYS A 953 3.71 27.19 -25.88
C LYS A 953 2.88 28.46 -25.83
N ASP A 954 1.71 28.48 -26.47
CA ASP A 954 0.84 29.66 -26.53
C ASP A 954 0.27 30.04 -25.15
N LYS A 955 0.00 29.03 -24.31
CA LYS A 955 -0.51 29.26 -22.95
C LYS A 955 0.59 29.79 -22.04
N ALA A 956 1.78 29.22 -22.11
CA ALA A 956 2.94 29.68 -21.37
C ALA A 956 3.38 31.09 -21.80
N ALA A 957 3.14 31.47 -23.07
CA ALA A 957 3.45 32.80 -23.58
C ALA A 957 2.70 33.93 -22.85
N ALA A 958 1.60 33.62 -22.17
CA ALA A 958 0.89 34.61 -21.34
C ALA A 958 1.78 35.21 -20.24
N HIS A 959 2.75 34.47 -19.70
CA HIS A 959 3.72 35.00 -18.73
C HIS A 959 4.60 36.12 -19.29
N LEU A 960 4.86 36.11 -20.60
CA LEU A 960 5.65 37.15 -21.26
C LEU A 960 4.93 38.50 -21.24
N LYS A 961 3.59 38.50 -21.30
CA LYS A 961 2.78 39.73 -21.17
C LYS A 961 2.91 40.36 -19.78
N GLY A 962 3.06 39.53 -18.74
CA GLY A 962 3.33 39.96 -17.36
C GLY A 962 4.76 40.49 -17.14
N GLY A 963 5.60 40.46 -18.17
CA GLY A 963 6.95 41.02 -18.16
C GLY A 963 8.09 40.03 -17.87
N ALA A 964 7.81 38.73 -17.87
CA ALA A 964 8.86 37.71 -17.87
C ALA A 964 9.59 37.71 -19.22
N LYS A 965 10.91 37.45 -19.22
CA LYS A 965 11.69 37.34 -20.46
C LYS A 965 11.70 35.92 -21.02
N LYS A 966 11.80 34.94 -20.13
CA LYS A 966 11.92 33.51 -20.48
C LYS A 966 11.00 32.67 -19.61
N VAL A 967 10.43 31.61 -20.17
CA VAL A 967 9.54 30.68 -19.47
C VAL A 967 10.02 29.24 -19.62
N VAL A 968 10.18 28.55 -18.50
CA VAL A 968 10.54 27.13 -18.45
C VAL A 968 9.36 26.33 -17.92
N ILE A 969 8.78 25.50 -18.77
CA ILE A 969 7.67 24.60 -18.44
C ILE A 969 8.23 23.37 -17.72
N SER A 970 7.74 23.07 -16.51
CA SER A 970 8.20 21.93 -15.71
C SER A 970 7.44 20.63 -16.00
N ALA A 971 6.89 20.48 -17.20
CA ALA A 971 6.14 19.31 -17.65
C ALA A 971 6.35 19.09 -19.16
N PRO A 972 6.13 17.87 -19.69
CA PRO A 972 6.30 17.60 -21.12
C PRO A 972 5.35 18.44 -21.96
N SER A 973 5.91 19.26 -22.84
CA SER A 973 5.14 20.07 -23.77
C SER A 973 4.90 19.33 -25.10
N LYS A 974 3.76 19.62 -25.73
CA LYS A 974 3.42 19.09 -27.05
C LYS A 974 4.21 19.81 -28.14
N ASP A 975 4.39 21.11 -27.99
CA ASP A 975 4.82 22.07 -29.01
C ASP A 975 6.06 22.88 -28.60
N ALA A 976 6.28 23.17 -27.31
CA ALA A 976 7.49 23.85 -26.86
C ALA A 976 8.73 22.95 -27.01
N PRO A 977 9.87 23.47 -27.51
CA PRO A 977 11.12 22.74 -27.58
C PRO A 977 11.53 22.17 -26.21
N MET A 978 11.94 20.91 -26.20
CA MET A 978 12.32 20.21 -24.97
C MET A 978 13.83 20.11 -24.85
N PHE A 979 14.35 20.46 -23.67
CA PHE A 979 15.76 20.38 -23.36
C PHE A 979 15.98 19.59 -22.07
N VAL A 980 16.81 18.55 -22.17
CA VAL A 980 17.31 17.76 -21.05
C VAL A 980 18.79 18.07 -20.88
N VAL A 981 19.17 18.53 -19.69
CA VAL A 981 20.55 18.89 -19.36
C VAL A 981 21.43 17.64 -19.37
N GLY A 982 22.63 17.73 -19.97
CA GLY A 982 23.53 16.62 -20.25
C GLY A 982 23.21 15.87 -21.55
N VAL A 983 22.19 16.28 -22.31
CA VAL A 983 21.71 15.55 -23.48
C VAL A 983 21.67 16.44 -24.71
N ASN A 984 20.79 17.43 -24.72
CA ASN A 984 20.54 18.30 -25.89
C ASN A 984 20.44 19.79 -25.54
N GLU A 985 20.75 20.19 -24.31
CA GLU A 985 20.74 21.59 -23.86
C GLU A 985 21.62 22.50 -24.73
N HIS A 986 22.71 21.96 -25.27
CA HIS A 986 23.62 22.67 -26.18
C HIS A 986 22.98 23.07 -27.53
N GLU A 987 21.82 22.51 -27.88
CA GLU A 987 21.04 22.90 -29.06
C GLU A 987 20.12 24.11 -28.79
N TYR A 988 20.04 24.57 -27.53
CA TYR A 988 19.28 25.75 -27.17
C TYR A 988 19.81 27.00 -27.89
N LYS A 989 18.87 27.87 -28.29
CA LYS A 989 19.16 29.14 -28.93
C LYS A 989 18.46 30.26 -28.17
N SER A 990 19.12 31.40 -28.02
CA SER A 990 18.64 32.52 -27.20
C SER A 990 17.39 33.22 -27.75
N ASP A 991 16.97 32.93 -28.98
CA ASP A 991 15.68 33.35 -29.57
C ASP A 991 14.48 32.51 -29.09
N LEU A 992 14.72 31.38 -28.41
CA LEU A 992 13.67 30.58 -27.81
C LEU A 992 13.27 31.15 -26.45
N ASP A 993 12.10 31.81 -26.39
CA ASP A 993 11.60 32.41 -25.14
C ASP A 993 10.91 31.41 -24.20
N ILE A 994 10.38 30.31 -24.76
CA ILE A 994 9.57 29.34 -24.04
C ILE A 994 10.10 27.95 -24.35
N VAL A 995 10.52 27.24 -23.30
CA VAL A 995 11.08 25.89 -23.40
C VAL A 995 10.48 24.97 -22.35
N SER A 996 10.64 23.66 -22.53
CA SER A 996 10.19 22.65 -21.58
C SER A 996 11.37 21.82 -21.09
N ASN A 997 11.48 21.62 -19.76
CA ASN A 997 12.45 20.69 -19.19
C ASN A 997 11.92 19.23 -19.12
N ALA A 998 10.84 18.95 -19.86
CA ALA A 998 10.21 17.64 -19.99
C ALA A 998 9.67 17.09 -18.64
N SER A 999 10.10 15.91 -18.22
CA SER A 999 9.66 15.27 -16.97
C SER A 999 10.83 14.62 -16.23
N CYS A 1000 10.66 14.32 -14.94
CA CYS A 1000 11.61 13.54 -14.14
C CYS A 1000 12.03 12.24 -14.84
N THR A 1001 11.08 11.45 -15.34
CA THR A 1001 11.37 10.20 -16.06
C THR A 1001 12.18 10.43 -17.34
N THR A 1002 11.92 11.53 -18.06
CA THR A 1002 12.67 11.85 -19.28
C THR A 1002 14.11 12.27 -18.94
N ASN A 1003 14.29 13.06 -17.87
CA ASN A 1003 15.60 13.45 -17.36
C ASN A 1003 16.39 12.26 -16.78
N CYS A 1004 15.72 11.18 -16.36
CA CYS A 1004 16.38 9.93 -16.00
C CYS A 1004 16.74 9.08 -17.22
N LEU A 1005 15.78 8.83 -18.11
CA LEU A 1005 15.95 7.93 -19.25
C LEU A 1005 16.93 8.49 -20.30
N ALA A 1006 16.87 9.79 -20.60
CA ALA A 1006 17.62 10.36 -21.73
C ALA A 1006 19.15 10.31 -21.54
N PRO A 1007 19.74 10.68 -20.39
CA PRO A 1007 21.18 10.53 -20.18
C PRO A 1007 21.65 9.08 -20.28
N LEU A 1008 20.92 8.13 -19.69
CA LEU A 1008 21.24 6.71 -19.78
C LEU A 1008 21.17 6.21 -21.24
N ALA A 1009 20.08 6.51 -21.94
CA ALA A 1009 19.89 6.12 -23.34
C ALA A 1009 20.93 6.76 -24.27
N LYS A 1010 21.35 8.00 -23.99
CA LYS A 1010 22.41 8.69 -24.72
C LYS A 1010 23.74 7.92 -24.64
N VAL A 1011 24.18 7.57 -23.44
CA VAL A 1011 25.46 6.83 -23.26
C VAL A 1011 25.45 5.52 -24.03
N ILE A 1012 24.35 4.76 -23.92
CA ILE A 1012 24.23 3.46 -24.59
C ILE A 1012 24.16 3.62 -26.11
N ASN A 1013 23.38 4.58 -26.61
CA ASN A 1013 23.26 4.83 -28.03
C ASN A 1013 24.58 5.31 -28.64
N ASP A 1014 25.27 6.23 -27.98
CA ASP A 1014 26.52 6.81 -28.49
C ASP A 1014 27.66 5.78 -28.51
N ARG A 1015 27.71 4.84 -27.56
CA ARG A 1015 28.78 3.84 -27.44
C ARG A 1015 28.51 2.54 -28.20
N PHE A 1016 27.26 2.08 -28.21
CA PHE A 1016 26.87 0.74 -28.68
C PHE A 1016 25.74 0.73 -29.71
N GLY A 1017 25.03 1.84 -29.88
CA GLY A 1017 23.84 1.94 -30.73
C GLY A 1017 22.63 1.19 -30.14
N ILE A 1018 21.45 1.83 -30.17
CA ILE A 1018 20.18 1.18 -29.81
C ILE A 1018 19.39 0.90 -31.08
N VAL A 1019 19.02 -0.36 -31.29
CA VAL A 1019 18.15 -0.77 -32.42
C VAL A 1019 16.68 -0.59 -32.04
N GLU A 1020 16.29 -1.14 -30.89
CA GLU A 1020 14.96 -1.00 -30.30
C GLU A 1020 15.04 -1.17 -28.78
N GLY A 1021 14.09 -0.58 -28.07
CA GLY A 1021 14.04 -0.67 -26.61
C GLY A 1021 12.63 -0.56 -26.04
N LEU A 1022 12.40 -1.33 -24.98
CA LEU A 1022 11.18 -1.31 -24.18
C LEU A 1022 11.54 -0.83 -22.78
N MET A 1023 10.84 0.19 -22.30
CA MET A 1023 11.05 0.72 -20.97
C MET A 1023 9.82 0.61 -20.08
N THR A 1024 10.04 0.24 -18.83
CA THR A 1024 9.02 0.21 -17.79
C THR A 1024 9.45 1.13 -16.67
N THR A 1025 8.59 2.06 -16.27
CA THR A 1025 8.86 2.90 -15.09
C THR A 1025 8.06 2.43 -13.90
N VAL A 1026 8.76 1.94 -12.89
CA VAL A 1026 8.21 1.74 -11.56
C VAL A 1026 8.27 3.10 -10.88
N HIS A 1027 7.15 3.81 -10.99
CA HIS A 1027 7.08 5.24 -10.68
C HIS A 1027 6.31 5.43 -9.39
N SER A 1028 6.84 6.22 -8.48
CA SER A 1028 6.15 6.66 -7.27
C SER A 1028 4.83 7.34 -7.57
N ILE A 1029 3.89 7.29 -6.63
CA ILE A 1029 2.61 7.98 -6.78
C ILE A 1029 2.82 9.50 -6.87
N THR A 1030 2.04 10.12 -7.75
CA THR A 1030 1.99 11.58 -7.87
C THR A 1030 0.63 12.10 -7.38
N ALA A 1031 0.47 13.42 -7.28
CA ALA A 1031 -0.81 14.04 -6.90
C ALA A 1031 -1.97 13.70 -7.86
N THR A 1032 -1.69 13.15 -9.05
CA THR A 1032 -2.72 12.73 -10.00
C THR A 1032 -3.36 11.39 -9.64
N GLN A 1033 -2.67 10.55 -8.86
CA GLN A 1033 -3.20 9.29 -8.33
C GLN A 1033 -3.93 9.57 -7.01
N LYS A 1034 -5.07 8.92 -6.80
CA LYS A 1034 -5.94 9.23 -5.65
C LYS A 1034 -5.49 8.50 -4.39
N THR A 1035 -5.55 9.18 -3.25
CA THR A 1035 -5.27 8.59 -1.92
C THR A 1035 -6.32 7.56 -1.52
N VAL A 1036 -7.58 7.80 -1.90
CA VAL A 1036 -8.72 6.89 -1.76
C VAL A 1036 -9.46 6.79 -3.09
N ASP A 1037 -10.27 5.76 -3.30
CA ASP A 1037 -11.01 5.58 -4.56
C ASP A 1037 -11.84 6.84 -4.91
N GLY A 1038 -11.72 7.31 -6.15
CA GLY A 1038 -12.39 8.52 -6.62
C GLY A 1038 -12.33 8.70 -8.14
N PRO A 1039 -13.04 9.70 -8.70
CA PRO A 1039 -13.11 9.89 -10.14
C PRO A 1039 -11.75 10.17 -10.78
N SER A 1040 -11.48 9.52 -11.91
CA SER A 1040 -10.30 9.76 -12.74
C SER A 1040 -10.71 10.18 -14.15
N MET A 1041 -10.14 11.28 -14.62
CA MET A 1041 -10.48 11.91 -15.91
C MET A 1041 -9.68 11.34 -17.09
N LYS A 1042 -8.55 10.68 -16.84
CA LYS A 1042 -7.63 10.20 -17.88
C LYS A 1042 -7.68 8.69 -18.08
N ASP A 1043 -7.69 7.93 -16.99
CA ASP A 1043 -7.71 6.47 -17.02
C ASP A 1043 -8.45 5.91 -15.81
N TRP A 1044 -9.26 4.86 -16.00
CA TRP A 1044 -10.12 4.35 -14.94
C TRP A 1044 -9.33 3.79 -13.75
N ARG A 1045 -8.13 3.25 -13.98
CA ARG A 1045 -7.31 2.64 -12.93
C ARG A 1045 -6.71 3.68 -11.98
N GLY A 1046 -6.38 4.87 -12.48
CA GLY A 1046 -5.89 6.01 -11.70
C GLY A 1046 -6.89 6.55 -10.68
N GLY A 1047 -8.16 6.14 -10.77
CA GLY A 1047 -9.19 6.43 -9.78
C GLY A 1047 -9.15 5.51 -8.56
N ARG A 1048 -8.31 4.47 -8.54
CA ARG A 1048 -8.19 3.56 -7.39
C ARG A 1048 -7.14 4.07 -6.39
N ALA A 1049 -7.33 3.73 -5.12
CA ALA A 1049 -6.48 4.15 -4.01
C ALA A 1049 -5.03 3.71 -4.21
N ALA A 1050 -4.14 4.68 -4.39
CA ALA A 1050 -2.78 4.45 -4.86
C ALA A 1050 -1.84 3.88 -3.78
N SER A 1051 -2.16 4.07 -2.50
CA SER A 1051 -1.39 3.50 -1.38
C SER A 1051 -1.57 1.98 -1.23
N PHE A 1052 -2.61 1.41 -1.83
CA PHE A 1052 -2.96 -0.02 -1.72
C PHE A 1052 -2.73 -0.80 -3.01
N ASN A 1053 -2.42 -0.12 -4.11
CA ASN A 1053 -2.42 -0.72 -5.44
C ASN A 1053 -1.13 -0.41 -6.21
N ILE A 1054 -0.72 -1.37 -7.05
CA ILE A 1054 0.20 -1.11 -8.16
C ILE A 1054 -0.66 -0.80 -9.39
N ILE A 1055 -0.60 0.42 -9.91
CA ILE A 1055 -1.51 0.89 -10.96
C ILE A 1055 -0.78 0.97 -12.31
N PRO A 1056 -1.10 0.11 -13.29
CA PRO A 1056 -0.59 0.24 -14.64
C PRO A 1056 -1.11 1.50 -15.32
N SER A 1057 -0.21 2.28 -15.92
CA SER A 1057 -0.49 3.53 -16.62
C SER A 1057 0.42 3.71 -17.84
N SER A 1058 0.01 4.57 -18.77
CA SER A 1058 0.84 4.95 -19.91
C SER A 1058 1.91 5.97 -19.48
N THR A 1059 3.04 6.00 -20.21
CA THR A 1059 4.10 6.98 -20.00
C THR A 1059 4.43 7.70 -21.32
N GLY A 1060 4.67 9.00 -21.22
CA GLY A 1060 5.12 9.83 -22.35
C GLY A 1060 6.64 9.88 -22.52
N ALA A 1061 7.41 9.33 -21.57
CA ALA A 1061 8.86 9.52 -21.49
C ALA A 1061 9.59 9.02 -22.75
N ALA A 1062 9.22 7.84 -23.27
CA ALA A 1062 9.84 7.30 -24.48
C ALA A 1062 9.65 8.22 -25.70
N LYS A 1063 8.46 8.83 -25.84
CA LYS A 1063 8.18 9.81 -26.91
C LYS A 1063 8.98 11.11 -26.72
N ALA A 1064 9.14 11.56 -25.47
CA ALA A 1064 9.94 12.73 -25.16
C ALA A 1064 11.43 12.48 -25.44
N VAL A 1065 11.95 11.29 -25.11
CA VAL A 1065 13.32 10.86 -25.47
C VAL A 1065 13.53 10.87 -26.98
N GLY A 1066 12.56 10.39 -27.77
CA GLY A 1066 12.64 10.48 -29.23
C GLY A 1066 12.71 11.91 -29.78
N LYS A 1067 12.22 12.91 -29.03
CA LYS A 1067 12.32 14.33 -29.40
C LYS A 1067 13.66 14.96 -29.00
N VAL A 1068 14.20 14.60 -27.83
CA VAL A 1068 15.50 15.14 -27.36
C VAL A 1068 16.71 14.39 -27.92
N LEU A 1069 16.52 13.13 -28.34
CA LEU A 1069 17.49 12.30 -29.02
C LEU A 1069 16.86 11.77 -30.31
N PRO A 1070 16.87 12.55 -31.42
CA PRO A 1070 16.20 12.18 -32.66
C PRO A 1070 16.60 10.81 -33.22
N ALA A 1071 17.83 10.35 -32.98
CA ALA A 1071 18.32 9.02 -33.37
C ALA A 1071 17.54 7.85 -32.71
N LEU A 1072 16.82 8.12 -31.63
CA LEU A 1072 15.99 7.16 -30.90
C LEU A 1072 14.48 7.35 -31.17
N ASN A 1073 14.11 8.28 -32.05
CA ASN A 1073 12.71 8.51 -32.40
C ASN A 1073 12.08 7.26 -33.00
N GLY A 1074 10.99 6.78 -32.41
CA GLY A 1074 10.30 5.55 -32.80
C GLY A 1074 11.00 4.25 -32.38
N LYS A 1075 12.20 4.29 -31.79
CA LYS A 1075 12.93 3.09 -31.32
C LYS A 1075 12.60 2.68 -29.90
N LEU A 1076 12.12 3.62 -29.08
CA LEU A 1076 11.77 3.38 -27.68
C LEU A 1076 10.25 3.45 -27.48
N THR A 1077 9.72 2.51 -26.72
CA THR A 1077 8.34 2.54 -26.22
C THR A 1077 8.30 2.09 -24.76
N GLY A 1078 7.19 2.32 -24.06
CA GLY A 1078 7.13 1.93 -22.66
C GLY A 1078 5.79 2.13 -21.95
N MET A 1079 5.76 1.66 -20.71
CA MET A 1079 4.63 1.79 -19.79
C MET A 1079 5.12 2.14 -18.37
N SER A 1080 4.20 2.45 -17.47
CA SER A 1080 4.52 2.73 -16.08
C SER A 1080 3.65 1.94 -15.11
N PHE A 1081 4.23 1.48 -14.02
CA PHE A 1081 3.51 1.02 -12.84
C PHE A 1081 3.63 2.08 -11.75
N ARG A 1082 2.49 2.62 -11.29
CA ARG A 1082 2.46 3.49 -10.12
C ARG A 1082 2.51 2.62 -8.87
N VAL A 1083 3.54 2.76 -8.06
CA VAL A 1083 3.74 1.95 -6.84
C VAL A 1083 3.60 2.80 -5.58
N PRO A 1084 3.27 2.20 -4.42
CA PRO A 1084 3.06 2.92 -3.14
C PRO A 1084 4.32 3.54 -2.50
N THR A 1085 5.24 4.08 -3.31
CA THR A 1085 6.37 4.93 -2.89
C THR A 1085 6.06 6.39 -3.21
N VAL A 1086 6.63 7.32 -2.45
CA VAL A 1086 6.20 8.74 -2.46
C VAL A 1086 7.05 9.68 -3.29
N ASP A 1087 8.27 9.27 -3.67
CA ASP A 1087 9.20 10.11 -4.43
C ASP A 1087 10.09 9.30 -5.39
N VAL A 1088 11.08 8.55 -4.89
CA VAL A 1088 12.08 7.92 -5.76
C VAL A 1088 11.51 6.78 -6.59
N SER A 1089 11.82 6.84 -7.88
CA SER A 1089 11.36 5.93 -8.93
C SER A 1089 12.53 5.25 -9.63
N VAL A 1090 12.22 4.23 -10.44
CA VAL A 1090 13.22 3.51 -11.24
C VAL A 1090 12.77 3.33 -12.68
N VAL A 1091 13.69 3.55 -13.61
CA VAL A 1091 13.59 3.20 -15.02
C VAL A 1091 14.20 1.82 -15.21
N ASP A 1092 13.40 0.89 -15.72
CA ASP A 1092 13.85 -0.38 -16.28
C ASP A 1092 13.86 -0.24 -17.80
N LEU A 1093 15.04 -0.17 -18.41
CA LEU A 1093 15.25 -0.04 -19.85
C LEU A 1093 15.82 -1.34 -20.41
N THR A 1094 15.02 -2.08 -21.18
CA THR A 1094 15.49 -3.26 -21.91
C THR A 1094 15.74 -2.89 -23.37
N VAL A 1095 16.95 -3.10 -23.88
CA VAL A 1095 17.36 -2.69 -25.23
C VAL A 1095 18.06 -3.80 -25.98
N ARG A 1096 17.87 -3.78 -27.31
CA ARG A 1096 18.71 -4.52 -28.25
C ARG A 1096 19.78 -3.58 -28.83
N LEU A 1097 21.04 -3.93 -28.60
CA LEU A 1097 22.20 -3.16 -29.05
C LEU A 1097 22.53 -3.46 -30.51
N GLU A 1098 23.06 -2.45 -31.20
CA GLU A 1098 23.56 -2.61 -32.58
C GLU A 1098 24.93 -3.31 -32.57
N LYS A 1099 25.87 -2.75 -31.81
CA LYS A 1099 27.18 -3.31 -31.52
C LYS A 1099 27.10 -4.20 -30.28
N ALA A 1100 27.64 -5.42 -30.38
CA ALA A 1100 27.72 -6.33 -29.24
C ALA A 1100 28.65 -5.75 -28.16
N ALA A 1101 28.24 -5.85 -26.90
CA ALA A 1101 29.00 -5.43 -25.73
C ALA A 1101 28.64 -6.30 -24.52
N THR A 1102 29.66 -6.72 -23.78
CA THR A 1102 29.49 -7.40 -22.50
C THR A 1102 28.92 -6.44 -21.46
N TYR A 1103 28.27 -6.98 -20.42
CA TYR A 1103 27.71 -6.14 -19.36
C TYR A 1103 28.78 -5.32 -18.62
N ASP A 1104 29.99 -5.84 -18.47
CA ASP A 1104 31.13 -5.11 -17.88
C ASP A 1104 31.57 -3.92 -18.74
N GLU A 1105 31.58 -4.06 -20.07
CA GLU A 1105 31.86 -2.94 -20.99
C GLU A 1105 30.79 -1.85 -20.89
N ILE A 1106 29.52 -2.23 -20.73
CA ILE A 1106 28.42 -1.29 -20.53
C ILE A 1106 28.57 -0.55 -19.19
N LYS A 1107 28.82 -1.28 -18.10
CA LYS A 1107 29.08 -0.69 -16.78
C LYS A 1107 30.23 0.31 -16.84
N LYS A 1108 31.34 -0.06 -17.48
CA LYS A 1108 32.50 0.81 -17.66
C LYS A 1108 32.15 2.08 -18.43
N ALA A 1109 31.44 1.96 -19.55
CA ALA A 1109 31.02 3.11 -20.35
C ALA A 1109 30.12 4.08 -19.57
N ILE A 1110 29.15 3.55 -18.81
CA ILE A 1110 28.27 4.38 -17.96
C ILE A 1110 29.09 5.06 -16.86
N LYS A 1111 29.98 4.33 -16.18
CA LYS A 1111 30.83 4.87 -15.12
C LYS A 1111 31.72 6.02 -15.65
N GLU A 1112 32.38 5.81 -16.78
CA GLU A 1112 33.20 6.84 -17.46
C GLU A 1112 32.42 8.13 -17.72
N GLU A 1113 31.22 8.04 -18.28
CA GLU A 1113 30.41 9.23 -18.59
C GLU A 1113 29.83 9.87 -17.32
N SER A 1114 29.46 9.07 -16.30
CA SER A 1114 28.96 9.54 -15.01
C SER A 1114 30.01 10.30 -14.18
N GLU A 1115 31.28 9.90 -14.30
CA GLU A 1115 32.41 10.58 -13.63
C GLU A 1115 33.02 11.70 -14.50
N GLY A 1116 32.69 11.71 -15.79
CA GLY A 1116 33.15 12.65 -16.80
C GLY A 1116 32.10 13.70 -17.18
N LYS A 1117 31.59 13.62 -18.42
CA LYS A 1117 30.76 14.67 -19.04
C LYS A 1117 29.40 14.85 -18.38
N LEU A 1118 28.84 13.79 -17.81
CA LEU A 1118 27.53 13.78 -17.19
C LEU A 1118 27.60 13.85 -15.66
N LYS A 1119 28.76 14.23 -15.10
CA LYS A 1119 28.96 14.35 -13.67
C LYS A 1119 27.97 15.34 -13.05
N GLY A 1120 27.27 14.88 -12.01
CA GLY A 1120 26.20 15.64 -11.34
C GLY A 1120 24.82 15.49 -11.98
N ILE A 1121 24.73 14.79 -13.13
CA ILE A 1121 23.49 14.47 -13.84
C ILE A 1121 23.25 12.96 -13.83
N LEU A 1122 24.23 12.19 -14.31
CA LEU A 1122 24.28 10.73 -14.29
C LEU A 1122 25.18 10.26 -13.14
N GLY A 1123 24.70 9.30 -12.36
CA GLY A 1123 25.43 8.62 -11.31
C GLY A 1123 25.61 7.13 -11.62
N TYR A 1124 26.51 6.50 -10.88
CA TYR A 1124 26.79 5.07 -10.92
C TYR A 1124 26.83 4.54 -9.49
N THR A 1125 26.20 3.39 -9.23
CA THR A 1125 26.25 2.71 -7.93
C THR A 1125 26.43 1.21 -8.08
N GLU A 1126 27.18 0.63 -7.16
CA GLU A 1126 27.34 -0.82 -6.93
C GLU A 1126 26.91 -1.21 -5.51
N ASP A 1127 26.41 -0.25 -4.74
CA ASP A 1127 25.94 -0.48 -3.38
C ASP A 1127 24.57 -1.17 -3.41
N ASP A 1128 24.23 -1.92 -2.36
CA ASP A 1128 22.93 -2.58 -2.23
C ASP A 1128 21.89 -1.58 -1.68
N VAL A 1129 21.40 -0.72 -2.58
CA VAL A 1129 20.56 0.47 -2.29
C VAL A 1129 19.08 0.24 -2.62
N VAL A 1130 18.21 1.01 -1.98
CA VAL A 1130 16.75 1.02 -2.22
C VAL A 1130 16.23 2.44 -2.48
N SER A 1131 14.96 2.57 -2.85
CA SER A 1131 14.39 3.85 -3.29
C SER A 1131 14.58 5.00 -2.31
N THR A 1132 14.46 4.79 -1.00
CA THR A 1132 14.58 5.87 -0.01
C THR A 1132 15.98 6.46 0.10
N ASP A 1133 17.01 5.73 -0.34
CA ASP A 1133 18.41 6.17 -0.23
C ASP A 1133 18.75 7.28 -1.22
N PHE A 1134 17.91 7.50 -2.23
CA PHE A 1134 18.09 8.53 -3.26
C PHE A 1134 17.25 9.80 -3.04
N VAL A 1135 16.48 9.87 -1.94
CA VAL A 1135 15.69 11.08 -1.63
C VAL A 1135 16.64 12.24 -1.38
N GLY A 1136 16.48 13.32 -2.16
CA GLY A 1136 17.36 14.50 -2.10
C GLY A 1136 18.65 14.37 -2.91
N ASP A 1137 18.80 13.35 -3.75
CA ASP A 1137 19.94 13.25 -4.66
C ASP A 1137 19.79 14.27 -5.82
N ASN A 1138 20.84 15.05 -6.06
CA ASN A 1138 20.86 16.06 -7.13
C ASN A 1138 20.97 15.44 -8.53
N ARG A 1139 21.35 14.17 -8.65
CA ARG A 1139 21.50 13.46 -9.93
C ARG A 1139 20.13 13.00 -10.42
N SER A 1140 19.89 13.11 -11.72
CA SER A 1140 18.59 12.79 -12.32
C SER A 1140 18.49 11.36 -12.84
N SER A 1141 19.63 10.68 -12.96
CA SER A 1141 19.73 9.27 -13.32
C SER A 1141 20.87 8.67 -12.52
N ILE A 1142 20.63 7.61 -11.76
CA ILE A 1142 21.69 6.87 -11.08
C ILE A 1142 21.61 5.43 -11.57
N PHE A 1143 22.58 5.00 -12.37
CA PHE A 1143 22.61 3.64 -12.89
C PHE A 1143 23.02 2.66 -11.80
N ASP A 1144 22.22 1.62 -11.62
CA ASP A 1144 22.45 0.54 -10.66
C ASP A 1144 23.07 -0.65 -11.38
N ALA A 1145 24.37 -0.81 -11.13
CA ALA A 1145 25.18 -1.80 -11.82
C ALA A 1145 24.84 -3.24 -11.41
N LYS A 1146 24.28 -3.46 -10.21
CA LYS A 1146 23.88 -4.79 -9.72
C LYS A 1146 22.44 -5.14 -10.10
N ALA A 1147 21.57 -4.15 -10.31
CA ALA A 1147 20.18 -4.39 -10.69
C ALA A 1147 19.98 -4.63 -12.20
N GLY A 1148 20.88 -4.14 -13.07
CA GLY A 1148 20.86 -4.47 -14.49
C GLY A 1148 21.32 -5.91 -14.77
N ILE A 1149 20.86 -6.47 -15.88
CA ILE A 1149 21.17 -7.85 -16.31
C ILE A 1149 21.31 -7.92 -17.83
N ALA A 1150 22.25 -8.72 -18.33
CA ALA A 1150 22.40 -9.00 -19.76
C ALA A 1150 22.01 -10.45 -20.06
N LEU A 1151 21.15 -10.66 -21.06
CA LEU A 1151 20.81 -12.01 -21.55
C LEU A 1151 21.82 -12.46 -22.61
N SER A 1152 22.32 -11.52 -23.42
CA SER A 1152 23.38 -11.72 -24.40
C SER A 1152 24.12 -10.41 -24.61
N ASP A 1153 25.25 -10.43 -25.32
CA ASP A 1153 26.03 -9.23 -25.65
C ASP A 1153 25.26 -8.20 -26.50
N LYS A 1154 24.09 -8.55 -27.02
CA LYS A 1154 23.21 -7.61 -27.75
C LYS A 1154 21.88 -7.35 -27.07
N PHE A 1155 21.55 -8.01 -25.96
CA PHE A 1155 20.23 -7.88 -25.34
C PHE A 1155 20.37 -7.69 -23.84
N VAL A 1156 20.11 -6.48 -23.37
CA VAL A 1156 20.45 -6.04 -22.02
C VAL A 1156 19.29 -5.29 -21.38
N LYS A 1157 19.17 -5.44 -20.06
CA LYS A 1157 18.29 -4.67 -19.19
C LYS A 1157 19.14 -3.78 -18.29
N LEU A 1158 18.86 -2.49 -18.30
CA LEU A 1158 19.53 -1.47 -17.50
C LEU A 1158 18.52 -0.88 -16.52
N VAL A 1159 18.97 -0.69 -15.28
CA VAL A 1159 18.13 -0.17 -14.20
C VAL A 1159 18.73 1.14 -13.71
N SER A 1160 17.92 2.19 -13.61
CA SER A 1160 18.37 3.48 -13.10
C SER A 1160 17.36 4.15 -12.18
N TRP A 1161 17.82 4.49 -10.98
CA TRP A 1161 17.08 5.22 -9.96
C TRP A 1161 17.03 6.71 -10.27
N TYR A 1162 15.96 7.37 -9.83
CA TYR A 1162 15.83 8.82 -9.91
C TYR A 1162 14.84 9.35 -8.87
N ASP A 1163 15.23 10.45 -8.24
CA ASP A 1163 14.35 11.28 -7.43
C ASP A 1163 13.40 12.06 -8.34
N ASN A 1164 12.09 11.97 -8.09
CA ASN A 1164 11.08 12.56 -8.97
C ASN A 1164 10.98 14.07 -8.81
N GLU A 1165 11.47 14.62 -7.70
CA GLU A 1165 11.20 15.97 -7.28
C GLU A 1165 12.47 16.80 -7.15
N TRP A 1166 13.40 16.43 -6.28
CA TRP A 1166 14.63 17.15 -5.99
C TRP A 1166 15.62 17.09 -7.15
N GLY A 1167 15.93 15.87 -7.62
CA GLY A 1167 16.82 15.66 -8.76
C GLY A 1167 16.28 16.29 -10.05
N TYR A 1168 14.96 16.33 -10.22
CA TYR A 1168 14.30 17.02 -11.33
C TYR A 1168 14.30 18.55 -11.18
N SER A 1169 13.98 19.07 -9.99
CA SER A 1169 13.99 20.52 -9.72
C SER A 1169 15.38 21.11 -9.92
N SER A 1170 16.43 20.35 -9.59
CA SER A 1170 17.82 20.72 -9.89
C SER A 1170 18.06 20.93 -11.38
N ARG A 1171 17.50 20.06 -12.25
CA ARG A 1171 17.64 20.20 -13.72
C ARG A 1171 16.89 21.39 -14.29
N VAL A 1172 15.74 21.75 -13.71
CA VAL A 1172 15.01 22.96 -14.10
C VAL A 1172 15.88 24.20 -13.85
N VAL A 1173 16.52 24.28 -12.68
CA VAL A 1173 17.42 25.40 -12.35
C VAL A 1173 18.69 25.36 -13.20
N ASP A 1174 19.28 24.19 -13.42
CA ASP A 1174 20.45 24.05 -14.30
C ASP A 1174 20.15 24.49 -15.75
N LEU A 1175 18.96 24.19 -16.27
CA LEU A 1175 18.54 24.64 -17.59
C LEU A 1175 18.42 26.18 -17.65
N ILE A 1176 17.84 26.81 -16.62
CA ILE A 1176 17.75 28.28 -16.53
C ILE A 1176 19.16 28.90 -16.55
N VAL A 1177 20.06 28.36 -15.74
CA VAL A 1177 21.45 28.83 -15.68
C VAL A 1177 22.14 28.65 -17.03
N HIS A 1178 21.90 27.54 -17.73
CA HIS A 1178 22.40 27.34 -19.08
C HIS A 1178 21.84 28.37 -20.07
N MET A 1179 20.52 28.58 -20.08
CA MET A 1179 19.85 29.55 -20.95
C MET A 1179 20.34 30.98 -20.75
N SER A 1180 20.70 31.34 -19.51
CA SER A 1180 21.20 32.70 -19.19
C SER A 1180 22.60 33.00 -19.71
N LYS A 1181 23.39 31.97 -20.02
CA LYS A 1181 24.77 32.08 -20.51
C LYS A 1181 24.86 32.09 -22.04
N ALA A 1182 23.76 31.73 -22.72
CA ALA A 1182 23.62 31.69 -24.17
C ALA A 1182 23.00 32.99 -24.70
#